data_AF-A0A3N9WU95-F1
#
_entry.id   AF-A0A3N9WU95-F1
#
_cell.length_a   1.000
_cell.length_b   1.000
_cell.length_c   1.000
_cell.angle_alpha   90.00
_cell.angle_beta   90.00
_cell.angle_gamma   90.00
#
_symmetry.space_group_name_H-M   'P 1'
#
loop_
_entity.id
_entity.type
_entity.pdbx_description
1 polymer ?
#
loop_
_entity_poly.entity_id
_entity_poly.type
_entity_poly.pdbx_seq_one_letter_code
_entity_poly.pdbx_strand_id
1 'polypeptide(L)'
;MIVARVTVGTAENAVDQARLAVLISDYEMARDDERSFVATMAAMIGVAVALATAVVAVVSQTCQFAQTEGCIRAHDALLAATPLPTFAVLAYMQMIGIVATMRSYYIRAIETELQTYAIGRLAAVPELRPASLIGVTTEVNSLRRGRLGYRLLALLTYFCVVVVFGGLALYVALRLNQPWQLIMFLVYGLFALLFTIEVMTTAVGGNSLFYRHATKYSARTLGLSRPEPPLVGQRRLWSYLLVPRTADWIKWIIVPAVGGLLLWAGSLRLTRAELVTAGLVWLVMEGLIYTARYQWNDIIGLADDVAHPARQARRRLPVGNSSETMRRNVRRSAFTALVRVALAVGIGVYLDLAWVTACLIGSVFGIAVLYEALRRRPASDRPEATTPVTVAIWVAVGLGYVLRAAVACWLIGLGPNDARTWLVAGAFGAFGIMFVTLTWALEASSYCSEVNGEIQYAPELRAKPQIAALLPYTGKPVVPGTHNKDHADCGNKTMLEKRGRLTSPWNIAALTAFLLSAPLGVFMADGLKMPSADAQLGWVFSATFVTAVAMLASGSTRGRMLVLIAGTGGLAAALYGVGLQPGFGVIPWMVFAGCYAVFRSQSYASLTEGLEDLTRGLLSGISTLWKKTRAVLVSKRTEALVWEDRPSDAP
;
A
#
# COMPACT_ATOMS: atom_id res chain seq x y z
N MET A 1 -38.05 18.51 -25.08
CA MET A 1 -38.32 19.26 -26.32
C MET A 1 -38.80 20.66 -25.97
N ILE A 2 -37.87 21.59 -25.74
CA ILE A 2 -38.13 23.04 -25.68
C ILE A 2 -37.03 23.68 -26.50
N VAL A 3 -37.34 23.95 -27.77
CA VAL A 3 -36.48 24.71 -28.69
C VAL A 3 -37.00 26.14 -28.64
N ALA A 4 -36.27 27.04 -27.97
CA ALA A 4 -36.51 28.46 -28.07
C ALA A 4 -35.50 29.06 -29.07
N ARG A 5 -36.04 29.58 -30.18
CA ARG A 5 -35.32 30.38 -31.18
C ARG A 5 -34.63 31.56 -30.50
N VAL A 6 -33.32 31.69 -30.70
CA VAL A 6 -32.63 32.97 -30.56
C VAL A 6 -32.06 33.33 -31.92
N THR A 7 -32.62 34.38 -32.50
CA THR A 7 -32.21 35.03 -33.75
C THR A 7 -30.95 35.88 -33.54
N VAL A 8 -30.00 35.70 -34.47
CA VAL A 8 -28.90 36.59 -34.90
C VAL A 8 -27.96 37.16 -33.81
N GLY A 9 -26.72 36.66 -33.78
CA GLY A 9 -25.58 37.36 -33.18
C GLY A 9 -24.28 36.56 -33.29
N THR A 10 -23.20 37.26 -33.63
CA THR A 10 -21.74 37.03 -33.43
C THR A 10 -21.20 35.61 -33.17
N ALA A 11 -19.97 35.33 -33.65
CA ALA A 11 -19.26 34.04 -33.49
C ALA A 11 -19.22 33.50 -32.04
N GLU A 12 -19.30 34.39 -31.05
CA GLU A 12 -19.38 34.07 -29.61
C GLU A 12 -20.66 33.30 -29.24
N ASN A 13 -21.82 33.65 -29.81
CA ASN A 13 -23.07 32.93 -29.57
C ASN A 13 -23.06 31.52 -30.18
N ALA A 14 -22.34 31.32 -31.29
CA ALA A 14 -22.21 30.00 -31.92
C ALA A 14 -21.35 29.06 -31.06
N VAL A 15 -20.28 29.58 -30.44
CA VAL A 15 -19.43 28.84 -29.50
C VAL A 15 -20.22 28.46 -28.25
N ASP A 16 -21.00 29.39 -27.69
CA ASP A 16 -21.85 29.13 -26.52
C ASP A 16 -22.97 28.12 -26.81
N GLN A 17 -23.59 28.17 -28.00
CA GLN A 17 -24.57 27.16 -28.42
C GLN A 17 -23.94 25.78 -28.59
N ALA A 18 -22.76 25.69 -29.19
CA ALA A 18 -22.03 24.43 -29.33
C ALA A 18 -21.65 23.85 -27.97
N ARG A 19 -21.16 24.69 -27.05
CA ARG A 19 -20.83 24.30 -25.67
C ARG A 19 -22.07 23.83 -24.91
N LEU A 20 -23.18 24.55 -25.01
CA LEU A 20 -24.45 24.16 -24.38
C LEU A 20 -24.95 22.81 -24.90
N ALA A 21 -24.88 22.57 -26.21
CA ALA A 21 -25.28 21.29 -26.82
C ALA A 21 -24.46 20.12 -26.28
N VAL A 22 -23.14 20.29 -26.15
CA VAL A 22 -22.24 19.29 -25.54
C VAL A 22 -22.61 19.03 -24.08
N LEU A 23 -22.84 20.07 -23.29
CA LEU A 23 -23.20 19.95 -21.88
C LEU A 23 -24.55 19.24 -21.67
N ILE A 24 -25.55 19.52 -22.52
CA ILE A 24 -26.85 18.86 -22.46
C ILE A 24 -26.71 17.37 -22.81
N SER A 25 -26.01 17.06 -23.91
CA SER A 25 -25.79 15.67 -24.32
C SER A 25 -25.07 14.86 -23.24
N ASP A 26 -24.03 15.42 -22.64
CA ASP A 26 -23.25 14.74 -21.60
C ASP A 26 -24.06 14.58 -20.30
N TYR A 27 -24.89 15.58 -19.96
CA TYR A 27 -25.82 15.50 -18.83
C TYR A 27 -26.88 14.40 -19.04
N GLU A 28 -27.46 14.30 -20.23
CA GLU A 28 -28.44 13.25 -20.57
C GLU A 28 -27.81 11.85 -20.46
N MET A 29 -26.62 11.65 -21.05
CA MET A 29 -25.89 10.39 -20.95
C MET A 29 -25.55 10.03 -19.50
N ALA A 30 -25.05 11.00 -18.72
CA ALA A 30 -24.70 10.76 -17.32
C ALA A 30 -25.92 10.40 -16.45
N ARG A 31 -27.12 10.90 -16.80
CA ARG A 31 -28.36 10.58 -16.11
C ARG A 31 -28.91 9.20 -16.45
N ASP A 32 -28.77 8.75 -17.69
CA ASP A 32 -29.17 7.40 -18.07
C ASP A 32 -28.27 6.34 -17.43
N ASP A 33 -26.96 6.61 -17.33
CA ASP A 33 -26.02 5.80 -16.57
C ASP A 33 -26.40 5.66 -15.08
N GLU A 34 -26.94 6.72 -14.49
CA GLU A 34 -27.36 6.72 -13.08
C GLU A 34 -28.58 5.82 -12.83
N ARG A 35 -29.50 5.75 -13.78
CA ARG A 35 -30.65 4.82 -13.68
C ARG A 35 -30.19 3.36 -13.68
N SER A 36 -29.29 3.02 -14.59
CA SER A 36 -28.69 1.68 -14.68
C SER A 36 -27.89 1.32 -13.41
N PHE A 37 -27.25 2.31 -12.80
CA PHE A 37 -26.48 2.14 -11.57
C PHE A 37 -27.35 1.70 -10.38
N VAL A 38 -28.50 2.34 -10.16
CA VAL A 38 -29.40 2.00 -9.05
C VAL A 38 -29.86 0.54 -9.14
N ALA A 39 -30.23 0.08 -10.34
CA ALA A 39 -30.63 -1.31 -10.58
C ALA A 39 -29.48 -2.29 -10.27
N THR A 40 -28.26 -1.94 -10.68
CA THR A 40 -27.07 -2.77 -10.41
C THR A 40 -26.79 -2.87 -8.92
N MET A 41 -26.87 -1.76 -8.17
CA MET A 41 -26.68 -1.77 -6.72
C MET A 41 -27.72 -2.63 -5.99
N ALA A 42 -28.99 -2.57 -6.40
CA ALA A 42 -30.03 -3.41 -5.84
C ALA A 42 -29.76 -4.91 -6.08
N ALA A 43 -29.35 -5.28 -7.30
CA ALA A 43 -28.99 -6.65 -7.64
C ALA A 43 -27.78 -7.15 -6.81
N MET A 44 -26.76 -6.31 -6.64
CA MET A 44 -25.57 -6.65 -5.85
C MET A 44 -25.88 -6.89 -4.37
N ILE A 45 -26.81 -6.12 -3.78
CA ILE A 45 -27.30 -6.37 -2.41
C ILE A 45 -27.96 -7.76 -2.33
N GLY A 46 -28.80 -8.11 -3.31
CA GLY A 46 -29.42 -9.43 -3.39
C GLY A 46 -28.40 -10.56 -3.45
N VAL A 47 -27.37 -10.42 -4.29
CA VAL A 47 -26.25 -11.38 -4.37
C VAL A 47 -25.50 -11.49 -3.05
N ALA A 48 -25.22 -10.37 -2.38
CA ALA A 48 -24.51 -10.37 -1.10
C ALA A 48 -25.29 -11.13 -0.02
N VAL A 49 -26.61 -10.92 0.06
CA VAL A 49 -27.50 -11.64 0.98
C VAL A 49 -27.56 -13.12 0.64
N ALA A 50 -27.72 -13.48 -0.64
CA ALA A 50 -27.77 -14.88 -1.06
C ALA A 50 -26.47 -15.63 -0.72
N LEU A 51 -25.31 -15.01 -0.95
CA LEU A 51 -24.02 -15.58 -0.58
C LEU A 51 -23.86 -15.72 0.93
N ALA A 52 -24.30 -14.73 1.72
CA ALA A 52 -24.27 -14.84 3.18
C ALA A 52 -25.10 -16.03 3.66
N THR A 53 -26.32 -16.18 3.14
CA THR A 53 -27.20 -17.32 3.45
C THR A 53 -26.58 -18.65 3.02
N ALA A 54 -25.97 -18.71 1.83
CA ALA A 54 -25.28 -19.90 1.35
C ALA A 54 -24.10 -20.29 2.25
N VAL A 55 -23.29 -19.30 2.68
CA VAL A 55 -22.18 -19.53 3.62
C VAL A 55 -22.71 -20.06 4.95
N VAL A 56 -23.76 -19.44 5.51
CA VAL A 56 -24.39 -19.92 6.75
C VAL A 56 -24.87 -21.37 6.59
N ALA A 57 -25.56 -21.68 5.49
CA ALA A 57 -26.06 -23.03 5.22
C ALA A 57 -24.91 -24.05 5.13
N VAL A 58 -23.85 -23.76 4.37
CA VAL A 58 -22.69 -24.64 4.23
C VAL A 58 -21.96 -24.83 5.56
N VAL A 59 -21.67 -23.75 6.28
CA VAL A 59 -20.97 -23.81 7.58
C VAL A 59 -21.79 -24.61 8.58
N SER A 60 -23.12 -24.42 8.62
CA SER A 60 -24.01 -25.09 9.58
C SER A 60 -24.07 -26.61 9.43
N GLN A 61 -23.71 -27.15 8.26
CA GLN A 61 -23.67 -28.60 8.00
C GLN A 61 -22.35 -29.26 8.41
N THR A 62 -21.32 -28.47 8.76
CA THR A 62 -20.00 -29.03 9.07
C THR A 62 -19.87 -29.44 10.53
N CYS A 63 -19.07 -30.48 10.80
CA CYS A 63 -18.96 -31.07 12.15
C CYS A 63 -18.45 -30.14 13.25
N GLN A 64 -17.85 -29.01 12.88
CA GLN A 64 -17.38 -28.00 13.83
C GLN A 64 -18.51 -27.10 14.35
N PHE A 65 -19.66 -27.11 13.65
CA PHE A 65 -20.78 -26.22 13.89
C PHE A 65 -22.11 -26.96 14.08
N ALA A 66 -22.27 -28.16 13.50
CA ALA A 66 -23.44 -29.02 13.66
C ALA A 66 -23.36 -29.85 14.96
N GLN A 67 -24.50 -30.01 15.65
CA GLN A 67 -24.64 -30.92 16.79
C GLN A 67 -25.19 -32.30 16.41
N THR A 68 -25.36 -32.58 15.12
CA THR A 68 -26.01 -33.80 14.60
C THR A 68 -24.99 -34.84 14.13
N GLU A 69 -25.35 -36.12 14.23
CA GLU A 69 -24.46 -37.26 13.92
C GLU A 69 -24.15 -37.44 12.41
N GLY A 70 -24.79 -36.67 11.53
CA GLY A 70 -24.62 -36.73 10.07
C GLY A 70 -23.80 -35.57 9.45
N CYS A 71 -22.92 -34.94 10.23
CA CYS A 71 -22.20 -33.75 9.80
C CYS A 71 -21.08 -34.02 8.77
N ILE A 72 -20.77 -33.01 7.95
CA ILE A 72 -19.68 -33.09 6.96
C ILE A 72 -18.37 -32.64 7.61
N ARG A 73 -17.31 -33.46 7.54
CA ARG A 73 -15.97 -33.02 7.94
C ARG A 73 -15.35 -32.18 6.84
N ALA A 74 -15.17 -30.89 7.10
CA ALA A 74 -14.47 -29.96 6.22
C ALA A 74 -13.12 -29.58 6.84
N HIS A 75 -12.13 -29.30 5.98
CA HIS A 75 -10.83 -28.82 6.41
C HIS A 75 -10.94 -27.38 6.94
N ASP A 76 -10.29 -27.06 8.05
CA ASP A 76 -10.33 -25.72 8.68
C ASP A 76 -10.00 -24.60 7.70
N ALA A 77 -9.07 -24.85 6.77
CA ALA A 77 -8.72 -23.93 5.69
C ALA A 77 -9.92 -23.53 4.81
N LEU A 78 -10.73 -24.52 4.44
CA LEU A 78 -11.91 -24.29 3.61
C LEU A 78 -12.94 -23.48 4.40
N LEU A 79 -13.13 -23.81 5.66
CA LEU A 79 -14.05 -23.13 6.57
C LEU A 79 -13.61 -21.68 6.82
N ALA A 80 -12.33 -21.45 7.08
CA ALA A 80 -11.75 -20.13 7.23
C ALA A 80 -11.91 -19.26 5.98
N ALA A 81 -11.93 -19.88 4.78
CA ALA A 81 -12.12 -19.18 3.51
C ALA A 81 -13.59 -18.91 3.16
N THR A 82 -14.56 -19.54 3.85
CA THR A 82 -15.99 -19.40 3.51
C THR A 82 -16.51 -17.96 3.51
N PRO A 83 -16.03 -17.02 4.32
CA PRO A 83 -16.45 -15.62 4.22
C PRO A 83 -15.83 -14.85 3.03
N LEU A 84 -14.84 -15.39 2.31
CA LEU A 84 -14.19 -14.65 1.22
C LEU A 84 -15.15 -14.20 0.09
N PRO A 85 -16.09 -15.03 -0.40
CA PRO A 85 -17.00 -14.61 -1.47
C PRO A 85 -17.90 -13.44 -1.06
N THR A 86 -18.39 -13.42 0.18
CA THR A 86 -19.22 -12.32 0.68
C THR A 86 -18.43 -11.02 0.79
N PHE A 87 -17.19 -11.10 1.29
CA PHE A 87 -16.28 -9.97 1.37
C PHE A 87 -15.85 -9.46 -0.01
N ALA A 88 -15.64 -10.36 -0.99
CA ALA A 88 -15.34 -9.98 -2.37
C ALA A 88 -16.47 -9.17 -3.01
N VAL A 89 -17.73 -9.57 -2.77
CA VAL A 89 -18.90 -8.80 -3.23
C VAL A 89 -18.98 -7.43 -2.57
N LEU A 90 -18.73 -7.33 -1.26
CA LEU A 90 -18.66 -6.04 -0.56
C LEU A 90 -17.56 -5.14 -1.15
N ALA A 91 -16.39 -5.69 -1.42
CA ALA A 91 -15.28 -4.95 -2.04
C ALA A 91 -15.67 -4.40 -3.42
N TYR A 92 -16.34 -5.23 -4.22
CA TYR A 92 -16.80 -4.84 -5.55
C TYR A 92 -17.90 -3.77 -5.48
N MET A 93 -18.86 -3.91 -4.56
CA MET A 93 -19.87 -2.88 -4.28
C MET A 93 -19.22 -1.54 -3.88
N GLN A 94 -18.17 -1.58 -3.06
CA GLN A 94 -17.43 -0.38 -2.67
C GLN A 94 -16.71 0.26 -3.87
N MET A 95 -16.09 -0.54 -4.74
CA MET A 95 -15.48 -0.04 -5.97
C MET A 95 -16.50 0.67 -6.87
N ILE A 96 -17.68 0.09 -7.02
CA ILE A 96 -18.82 0.69 -7.73
C ILE A 96 -19.28 1.99 -7.04
N GLY A 97 -19.36 2.01 -5.70
CA GLY A 97 -19.72 3.18 -4.91
C GLY A 97 -18.76 4.38 -5.07
N ILE A 98 -17.45 4.11 -5.23
CA ILE A 98 -16.45 5.15 -5.53
C ILE A 98 -16.75 5.80 -6.89
N VAL A 99 -17.05 5.00 -7.91
CA VAL A 99 -17.39 5.49 -9.26
C VAL A 99 -18.67 6.32 -9.23
N ALA A 100 -19.71 5.87 -8.52
CA ALA A 100 -20.93 6.66 -8.34
C ALA A 100 -20.68 7.99 -7.63
N THR A 101 -19.80 8.02 -6.63
CA THR A 101 -19.42 9.26 -5.95
C THR A 101 -18.77 10.23 -6.92
N MET A 102 -17.81 9.76 -7.73
CA MET A 102 -17.15 10.56 -8.77
C MET A 102 -18.18 11.12 -9.76
N ARG A 103 -19.07 10.26 -10.26
CA ARG A 103 -20.15 10.65 -11.18
C ARG A 103 -21.07 11.70 -10.58
N SER A 104 -21.49 11.54 -9.32
CA SER A 104 -22.34 12.51 -8.62
C SER A 104 -21.70 13.90 -8.52
N TYR A 105 -20.38 14.00 -8.29
CA TYR A 105 -19.67 15.29 -8.32
C TYR A 105 -19.54 15.85 -9.73
N TYR A 106 -19.30 15.00 -10.72
CA TYR A 106 -19.25 15.40 -12.13
C TYR A 106 -20.58 15.97 -12.62
N ILE A 107 -21.70 15.26 -12.39
CA ILE A 107 -23.03 15.74 -12.78
C ILE A 107 -23.36 17.07 -12.10
N ARG A 108 -22.98 17.27 -10.83
CA ARG A 108 -23.16 18.57 -10.16
C ARG A 108 -22.35 19.70 -10.80
N ALA A 109 -21.14 19.41 -11.27
CA ALA A 109 -20.36 20.40 -12.00
C ALA A 109 -21.07 20.78 -13.31
N ILE A 110 -21.58 19.80 -14.07
CA ILE A 110 -22.37 20.04 -15.29
C ILE A 110 -23.67 20.81 -14.97
N GLU A 111 -24.41 20.43 -13.93
CA GLU A 111 -25.61 21.14 -13.48
C GLU A 111 -25.30 22.61 -13.17
N THR A 112 -24.19 22.88 -12.50
CA THR A 112 -23.76 24.25 -12.16
C THR A 112 -23.44 25.08 -13.42
N GLU A 113 -22.77 24.48 -14.41
CA GLU A 113 -22.50 25.13 -15.69
C GLU A 113 -23.78 25.31 -16.52
N LEU A 114 -24.67 24.31 -16.60
CA LEU A 114 -25.95 24.45 -17.31
C LEU A 114 -26.83 25.56 -16.72
N GLN A 115 -26.76 25.78 -15.40
CA GLN A 115 -27.48 26.86 -14.72
C GLN A 115 -26.99 28.27 -15.09
N THR A 116 -25.80 28.43 -15.68
CA THR A 116 -25.36 29.74 -16.21
C THR A 116 -26.06 30.07 -17.53
N TYR A 117 -26.47 29.06 -18.29
CA TYR A 117 -27.20 29.19 -19.55
C TYR A 117 -28.73 29.18 -19.37
N ALA A 118 -29.23 28.71 -18.21
CA ALA A 118 -30.66 28.66 -17.93
C ALA A 118 -31.24 30.07 -17.65
N ILE A 119 -32.12 30.53 -18.54
CA ILE A 119 -32.90 31.76 -18.35
C ILE A 119 -34.20 31.41 -17.60
N GLY A 120 -34.33 31.90 -16.36
CA GLY A 120 -35.55 31.76 -15.57
C GLY A 120 -35.50 30.71 -14.46
N ARG A 121 -36.60 30.60 -13.72
CA ARG A 121 -36.82 29.68 -12.60
C ARG A 121 -37.89 28.65 -12.97
N LEU A 122 -37.91 27.51 -12.31
CA LEU A 122 -38.97 26.52 -12.52
C LEU A 122 -40.31 27.13 -12.09
N ALA A 123 -41.31 27.09 -12.97
CA ALA A 123 -42.63 27.68 -12.69
C ALA A 123 -43.30 27.07 -11.46
N ALA A 124 -43.14 25.76 -11.25
CA ALA A 124 -43.68 25.05 -10.10
C ALA A 124 -42.89 25.28 -8.80
N VAL A 125 -41.60 25.63 -8.89
CA VAL A 125 -40.74 25.88 -7.73
C VAL A 125 -39.83 27.07 -8.05
N PRO A 126 -40.30 28.31 -7.81
CA PRO A 126 -39.60 29.52 -8.25
C PRO A 126 -38.22 29.74 -7.60
N GLU A 127 -37.89 29.00 -6.55
CA GLU A 127 -36.58 29.07 -5.89
C GLU A 127 -35.51 28.22 -6.60
N LEU A 128 -35.92 27.31 -7.48
CA LEU A 128 -35.03 26.39 -8.17
C LEU A 128 -34.81 26.80 -9.63
N ARG A 129 -33.56 26.70 -10.07
CA ARG A 129 -33.19 26.78 -11.48
C ARG A 129 -33.34 25.40 -12.14
N PRO A 130 -33.61 25.33 -13.46
CA PRO A 130 -33.51 24.09 -14.23
C PRO A 130 -32.15 23.41 -14.00
N ALA A 131 -32.09 22.07 -14.15
CA ALA A 131 -30.89 21.27 -13.91
C ALA A 131 -30.30 21.42 -12.49
N SER A 132 -31.12 21.22 -11.45
CA SER A 132 -30.69 21.25 -10.03
C SER A 132 -30.99 19.95 -9.27
N LEU A 133 -31.29 18.84 -9.95
CA LEU A 133 -31.87 17.66 -9.30
C LEU A 133 -30.86 16.96 -8.38
N ILE A 134 -29.62 16.78 -8.83
CA ILE A 134 -28.60 16.13 -8.01
C ILE A 134 -28.22 17.05 -6.85
N GLY A 135 -28.10 18.35 -7.09
CA GLY A 135 -27.96 19.36 -6.03
C GLY A 135 -29.01 19.20 -4.93
N VAL A 136 -30.29 19.20 -5.29
CA VAL A 136 -31.41 19.02 -4.32
C VAL A 136 -31.36 17.66 -3.63
N THR A 137 -31.07 16.59 -4.37
CA THR A 137 -31.00 15.22 -3.81
C THR A 137 -29.88 15.11 -2.77
N THR A 138 -28.76 15.81 -2.97
CA THR A 138 -27.65 15.81 -1.99
C THR A 138 -28.01 16.50 -0.68
N GLU A 139 -28.91 17.49 -0.67
CA GLU A 139 -29.40 18.11 0.57
C GLU A 139 -30.29 17.15 1.38
N VAL A 140 -30.83 16.10 0.77
CA VAL A 140 -31.57 15.05 1.48
C VAL A 140 -30.64 13.93 1.92
N ASN A 141 -29.83 13.41 0.99
CA ASN A 141 -29.11 12.14 1.15
C ASN A 141 -27.67 12.29 1.65
N SER A 142 -27.15 13.52 1.81
CA SER A 142 -25.78 13.72 2.28
C SER A 142 -25.57 13.25 3.72
N LEU A 143 -24.54 12.44 3.94
CA LEU A 143 -24.13 12.02 5.28
C LEU A 143 -23.61 13.16 6.16
N ARG A 144 -23.22 14.29 5.55
CA ARG A 144 -22.67 15.45 6.27
C ARG A 144 -23.71 16.52 6.59
N ARG A 145 -24.64 16.77 5.68
CA ARG A 145 -25.61 17.89 5.79
C ARG A 145 -27.07 17.46 5.61
N GLY A 146 -27.32 16.21 5.24
CA GLY A 146 -28.64 15.72 4.91
C GLY A 146 -29.58 15.53 6.10
N ARG A 147 -30.82 15.12 5.81
CA ARG A 147 -31.84 14.88 6.83
C ARG A 147 -31.34 13.83 7.83
N LEU A 148 -31.56 14.08 9.12
CA LEU A 148 -31.11 13.20 10.20
C LEU A 148 -31.62 11.76 10.01
N GLY A 149 -32.89 11.59 9.63
CA GLY A 149 -33.46 10.26 9.38
C GLY A 149 -32.73 9.47 8.31
N TYR A 150 -32.34 10.10 7.20
CA TYR A 150 -31.55 9.44 6.16
C TYR A 150 -30.14 9.08 6.66
N ARG A 151 -29.51 9.96 7.43
CA ARG A 151 -28.20 9.71 8.05
C ARG A 151 -28.24 8.51 8.99
N LEU A 152 -29.24 8.45 9.86
CA LEU A 152 -29.45 7.33 10.77
C LEU A 152 -29.73 6.04 10.01
N LEU A 153 -30.57 6.07 8.98
CA LEU A 153 -30.87 4.90 8.15
C LEU A 153 -29.61 4.40 7.43
N ALA A 154 -28.80 5.29 6.86
CA ALA A 154 -27.55 4.91 6.20
C ALA A 154 -26.52 4.34 7.18
N LEU A 155 -26.39 4.92 8.38
CA LEU A 155 -25.53 4.40 9.44
C LEU A 155 -26.02 3.03 9.94
N LEU A 156 -27.33 2.85 10.08
CA LEU A 156 -27.94 1.58 10.47
C LEU A 156 -27.70 0.51 9.41
N THR A 157 -27.87 0.82 8.12
CA THR A 157 -27.55 -0.11 7.02
C THR A 157 -26.08 -0.52 7.07
N TYR A 158 -25.17 0.44 7.27
CA TYR A 158 -23.75 0.13 7.42
C TYR A 158 -23.47 -0.76 8.64
N PHE A 159 -24.09 -0.46 9.78
CA PHE A 159 -24.01 -1.27 10.99
C PHE A 159 -24.51 -2.70 10.74
N CYS A 160 -25.65 -2.88 10.08
CA CYS A 160 -26.18 -4.19 9.72
C CYS A 160 -25.22 -4.97 8.82
N VAL A 161 -24.60 -4.32 7.82
CA VAL A 161 -23.58 -4.97 6.97
C VAL A 161 -22.39 -5.42 7.82
N VAL A 162 -21.85 -4.56 8.70
CA VAL A 162 -20.72 -4.93 9.56
C VAL A 162 -21.09 -6.07 10.50
N VAL A 163 -22.27 -6.04 11.12
CA VAL A 163 -22.74 -7.08 12.05
C VAL A 163 -22.97 -8.41 11.34
N VAL A 164 -23.63 -8.42 10.19
CA VAL A 164 -23.93 -9.66 9.46
C VAL A 164 -22.66 -10.30 8.91
N PHE A 165 -21.87 -9.56 8.15
CA PHE A 165 -20.68 -10.13 7.49
C PHE A 165 -19.50 -10.28 8.44
N GLY A 166 -19.28 -9.31 9.33
CA GLY A 166 -18.26 -9.39 10.37
C GLY A 166 -18.61 -10.40 11.44
N GLY A 167 -19.89 -10.49 11.85
CA GLY A 167 -20.38 -11.49 12.78
C GLY A 167 -20.27 -12.91 12.23
N LEU A 168 -20.55 -13.12 10.95
CA LEU A 168 -20.33 -14.41 10.28
C LEU A 168 -18.86 -14.82 10.28
N ALA A 169 -17.95 -13.92 9.90
CA ALA A 169 -16.52 -14.19 9.91
C ALA A 169 -16.00 -14.48 11.33
N LEU A 170 -16.46 -13.70 12.32
CA LEU A 170 -16.12 -13.92 13.73
C LEU A 170 -16.66 -15.25 14.25
N TYR A 171 -17.91 -15.57 13.92
CA TYR A 171 -18.56 -16.83 14.32
C TYR A 171 -17.78 -18.04 13.80
N VAL A 172 -17.36 -18.01 12.53
CA VAL A 172 -16.50 -19.05 11.96
C VAL A 172 -15.16 -19.09 12.69
N ALA A 173 -14.49 -17.94 12.86
CA ALA A 173 -13.18 -17.88 13.49
C ALA A 173 -13.17 -18.49 14.89
N LEU A 174 -14.14 -18.14 15.75
CA LEU A 174 -14.21 -18.62 17.14
C LEU A 174 -14.34 -20.15 17.27
N ARG A 175 -14.71 -20.85 16.20
CA ARG A 175 -14.87 -22.32 16.17
C ARG A 175 -13.68 -23.05 15.53
N LEU A 176 -12.76 -22.32 14.92
CA LEU A 176 -11.54 -22.89 14.33
C LEU A 176 -10.38 -22.90 15.33
N ASN A 177 -9.35 -23.67 15.00
CA ASN A 177 -8.11 -23.70 15.76
C ASN A 177 -7.41 -22.32 15.78
N GLN A 178 -6.63 -22.04 16.83
CA GLN A 178 -5.93 -20.75 17.03
C GLN A 178 -5.17 -20.19 15.82
N PRO A 179 -4.46 -21.00 15.02
CA PRO A 179 -3.76 -20.46 13.86
C PRO A 179 -4.72 -19.84 12.83
N TRP A 180 -5.86 -20.50 12.57
CA TRP A 180 -6.89 -20.00 11.67
C TRP A 180 -7.61 -18.78 12.25
N GLN A 181 -7.82 -18.73 13.57
CA GLN A 181 -8.32 -17.52 14.24
C GLN A 181 -7.43 -16.31 13.96
N LEU A 182 -6.11 -16.47 14.11
CA LEU A 182 -5.14 -15.40 13.87
C LEU A 182 -5.17 -14.94 12.40
N ILE A 183 -5.25 -15.87 11.45
CA ILE A 183 -5.30 -15.54 10.02
C ILE A 183 -6.59 -14.83 9.66
N MET A 184 -7.72 -15.36 10.12
CA MET A 184 -9.01 -14.72 9.90
C MET A 184 -9.01 -13.31 10.50
N PHE A 185 -8.46 -13.13 11.69
CA PHE A 185 -8.29 -11.81 12.29
C PHE A 185 -7.40 -10.89 11.43
N LEU A 186 -6.26 -11.37 10.93
CA LEU A 186 -5.36 -10.57 10.09
C LEU A 186 -6.00 -10.22 8.75
N VAL A 187 -6.56 -11.19 8.03
CA VAL A 187 -7.13 -11.03 6.69
C VAL A 187 -8.42 -10.22 6.75
N TYR A 188 -9.40 -10.66 7.56
CA TYR A 188 -10.70 -9.99 7.64
C TYR A 188 -10.63 -8.70 8.46
N GLY A 189 -9.74 -8.61 9.45
CA GLY A 189 -9.47 -7.36 10.16
C GLY A 189 -8.82 -6.31 9.27
N LEU A 190 -7.83 -6.69 8.45
CA LEU A 190 -7.25 -5.79 7.45
C LEU A 190 -8.29 -5.37 6.41
N PHE A 191 -9.11 -6.30 5.91
CA PHE A 191 -10.20 -5.97 5.02
C PHE A 191 -11.17 -4.98 5.65
N ALA A 192 -11.66 -5.26 6.86
CA ALA A 192 -12.61 -4.40 7.57
C ALA A 192 -12.03 -3.00 7.77
N LEU A 193 -10.74 -2.90 8.11
CA LEU A 193 -10.04 -1.63 8.24
C LEU A 193 -9.98 -0.86 6.90
N LEU A 194 -9.49 -1.49 5.82
CA LEU A 194 -9.40 -0.88 4.50
C LEU A 194 -10.77 -0.49 3.95
N PHE A 195 -11.75 -1.37 4.07
CA PHE A 195 -13.14 -1.14 3.68
C PHE A 195 -13.73 0.06 4.43
N THR A 196 -13.54 0.14 5.75
CA THR A 196 -14.01 1.28 6.55
C THR A 196 -13.32 2.58 6.13
N ILE A 197 -12.01 2.56 5.89
CA ILE A 197 -11.25 3.72 5.40
C ILE A 197 -11.84 4.21 4.07
N GLU A 198 -12.02 3.30 3.10
CA GLU A 198 -12.56 3.62 1.78
C GLU A 198 -14.00 4.12 1.82
N VAL A 199 -14.85 3.52 2.66
CA VAL A 199 -16.22 4.00 2.88
C VAL A 199 -16.18 5.42 3.43
N MET A 200 -15.34 5.71 4.43
CA MET A 200 -15.29 7.04 5.06
C MET A 200 -14.63 8.12 4.19
N THR A 201 -13.64 7.76 3.36
CA THR A 201 -13.04 8.68 2.37
C THR A 201 -14.06 9.03 1.30
N THR A 202 -14.79 8.04 0.80
CA THR A 202 -15.80 8.19 -0.25
C THR A 202 -17.04 8.94 0.24
N ALA A 203 -17.65 8.48 1.34
CA ALA A 203 -18.89 9.01 1.89
C ALA A 203 -18.78 10.45 2.39
N VAL A 204 -17.69 10.79 3.10
CA VAL A 204 -17.54 12.11 3.75
C VAL A 204 -16.58 13.01 2.97
N GLY A 205 -15.59 12.43 2.29
CA GLY A 205 -14.52 13.14 1.57
C GLY A 205 -14.69 13.19 0.06
N GLY A 206 -15.82 12.72 -0.49
CA GLY A 206 -16.02 12.57 -1.94
C GLY A 206 -15.67 13.82 -2.76
N ASN A 207 -15.91 15.03 -2.24
CA ASN A 207 -15.56 16.26 -2.94
C ASN A 207 -14.05 16.40 -3.17
N SER A 208 -13.28 16.21 -2.09
CA SER A 208 -11.81 16.26 -2.17
C SER A 208 -11.25 15.15 -3.05
N LEU A 209 -11.90 13.98 -3.05
CA LEU A 209 -11.54 12.84 -3.89
C LEU A 209 -11.75 13.19 -5.37
N PHE A 210 -12.92 13.72 -5.72
CA PHE A 210 -13.24 14.17 -7.08
C PHE A 210 -12.24 15.21 -7.61
N TYR A 211 -12.05 16.32 -6.90
CA TYR A 211 -11.13 17.37 -7.32
C TYR A 211 -9.69 16.88 -7.47
N ARG A 212 -9.21 16.03 -6.55
CA ARG A 212 -7.85 15.46 -6.62
C ARG A 212 -7.66 14.61 -7.87
N HIS A 213 -8.66 13.79 -8.25
CA HIS A 213 -8.56 12.93 -9.42
C HIS A 213 -8.80 13.69 -10.73
N ALA A 214 -9.75 14.63 -10.76
CA ALA A 214 -10.01 15.48 -11.93
C ALA A 214 -8.78 16.33 -12.29
N THR A 215 -8.13 16.95 -11.30
CA THR A 215 -6.89 17.73 -11.50
C THR A 215 -5.71 16.86 -11.93
N LYS A 216 -5.59 15.63 -11.41
CA LYS A 216 -4.59 14.66 -11.89
C LYS A 216 -4.85 14.25 -13.34
N TYR A 217 -6.11 14.05 -13.73
CA TYR A 217 -6.49 13.71 -15.09
C TYR A 217 -6.20 14.86 -16.06
N SER A 218 -6.61 16.09 -15.72
CA SER A 218 -6.37 17.25 -16.59
C SER A 218 -4.87 17.49 -16.81
N ALA A 219 -4.06 17.38 -15.76
CA ALA A 219 -2.61 17.54 -15.85
C ALA A 219 -1.93 16.46 -16.70
N ARG A 220 -2.45 15.22 -16.71
CA ARG A 220 -1.87 14.11 -17.49
C ARG A 220 -2.32 14.09 -18.93
N THR A 221 -3.59 14.36 -19.18
CA THR A 221 -4.22 14.13 -20.49
C THR A 221 -4.28 15.41 -21.32
N LEU A 222 -4.54 16.56 -20.69
CA LEU A 222 -4.78 17.82 -21.40
C LEU A 222 -3.54 18.71 -21.47
N GLY A 223 -2.42 18.31 -20.85
CA GLY A 223 -1.19 19.10 -20.82
C GLY A 223 -1.33 20.45 -20.10
N LEU A 224 -2.47 20.69 -19.44
CA LEU A 224 -2.71 21.92 -18.69
C LEU A 224 -1.73 21.97 -17.53
N SER A 225 -0.95 23.05 -17.46
CA SER A 225 -0.06 23.35 -16.33
C SER A 225 -0.81 23.05 -15.05
N ARG A 226 -0.23 22.18 -14.20
CA ARG A 226 -0.80 21.89 -12.88
C ARG A 226 -1.10 23.24 -12.23
N PRO A 227 -2.36 23.58 -11.87
CA PRO A 227 -2.52 24.54 -10.79
C PRO A 227 -1.69 23.95 -9.65
N GLU A 228 -0.73 24.74 -9.15
CA GLU A 228 0.16 24.27 -8.10
C GLU A 228 -0.73 23.64 -7.03
N PRO A 229 -0.59 22.34 -6.74
CA PRO A 229 -1.36 21.75 -5.66
C PRO A 229 -1.12 22.63 -4.44
N PRO A 230 -2.16 22.98 -3.65
CA PRO A 230 -1.98 23.84 -2.49
C PRO A 230 -0.82 23.23 -1.69
N LEU A 231 0.26 24.01 -1.53
CA LEU A 231 1.53 23.60 -0.92
C LEU A 231 1.23 22.59 0.17
N VAL A 232 1.38 21.28 -0.13
CA VAL A 232 1.06 20.27 0.87
C VAL A 232 2.12 20.47 1.92
N GLY A 233 1.70 21.07 3.05
CA GLY A 233 2.61 21.67 4.00
C GLY A 233 3.73 20.72 4.35
N GLN A 234 4.96 21.25 4.45
CA GLN A 234 6.10 20.48 4.95
C GLN A 234 5.66 19.72 6.21
N ARG A 235 6.04 18.44 6.27
CA ARG A 235 5.67 17.57 7.38
C ARG A 235 6.08 18.24 8.69
N ARG A 236 5.14 18.32 9.64
CA ARG A 236 5.42 18.91 10.95
C ARG A 236 6.56 18.12 11.64
N LEU A 237 7.51 18.83 12.25
CA LEU A 237 8.67 18.22 12.90
C LEU A 237 8.27 17.12 13.91
N TRP A 238 7.26 17.34 14.75
CA TRP A 238 6.82 16.33 15.71
C TRP A 238 6.35 15.03 15.04
N SER A 239 5.65 15.13 13.89
CA SER A 239 5.20 13.96 13.14
C SER A 239 6.39 13.18 12.60
N TYR A 240 7.41 13.89 12.11
CA TYR A 240 8.68 13.29 11.69
C TYR A 240 9.42 12.66 12.88
N LEU A 241 9.51 13.35 14.03
CA LEU A 241 10.21 12.83 15.20
C LEU A 241 9.57 11.56 15.73
N LEU A 242 8.24 11.39 15.68
CA LEU A 242 7.58 10.14 16.06
C LEU A 242 7.82 9.03 15.03
N VAL A 243 7.68 9.34 13.74
CA VAL A 243 7.72 8.36 12.65
C VAL A 243 8.54 8.93 11.50
N PRO A 244 9.88 8.78 11.47
CA PRO A 244 10.71 9.49 10.49
C PRO A 244 10.34 9.15 9.04
N ARG A 245 10.07 7.86 8.75
CA ARG A 245 9.74 7.38 7.40
C ARG A 245 8.47 6.53 7.41
N THR A 246 7.36 7.13 6.99
CA THR A 246 6.04 6.45 6.94
C THR A 246 6.00 5.36 5.88
N ALA A 247 6.61 5.59 4.70
CA ALA A 247 6.66 4.60 3.62
C ALA A 247 7.44 3.31 4.00
N ASP A 248 8.33 3.38 5.00
CA ASP A 248 9.11 2.24 5.46
C ASP A 248 8.33 1.34 6.46
N TRP A 249 7.10 1.71 6.84
CA TRP A 249 6.24 0.89 7.71
C TRP A 249 5.92 -0.49 7.17
N ILE A 250 5.88 -0.64 5.85
CA ILE A 250 5.67 -1.95 5.22
C ILE A 250 6.73 -2.98 5.67
N LYS A 251 7.94 -2.52 6.04
CA LYS A 251 9.03 -3.37 6.53
C LYS A 251 8.79 -3.86 7.95
N TRP A 252 8.00 -3.14 8.75
CA TRP A 252 7.66 -3.56 10.12
C TRP A 252 6.86 -4.86 10.14
N ILE A 253 6.13 -5.13 9.06
CA ILE A 253 5.31 -6.33 8.90
C ILE A 253 6.17 -7.57 8.67
N ILE A 254 7.41 -7.44 8.21
CA ILE A 254 8.26 -8.59 7.85
C ILE A 254 8.46 -9.52 9.06
N VAL A 255 8.84 -8.98 10.22
CA VAL A 255 9.09 -9.79 11.42
C VAL A 255 7.83 -10.58 11.86
N PRO A 256 6.68 -9.92 12.13
CA PRO A 256 5.48 -10.64 12.54
C PRO A 256 4.87 -11.50 11.43
N ALA A 257 4.98 -11.13 10.15
CA ALA A 257 4.48 -11.95 9.06
C ALA A 257 5.31 -13.23 8.89
N VAL A 258 6.64 -13.12 8.87
CA VAL A 258 7.52 -14.29 8.79
C VAL A 258 7.37 -15.16 10.03
N GLY A 259 7.43 -14.57 11.23
CA GLY A 259 7.28 -15.31 12.48
C GLY A 259 5.93 -16.00 12.58
N GLY A 260 4.84 -15.30 12.26
CA GLY A 260 3.48 -15.87 12.25
C GLY A 260 3.30 -16.98 11.23
N LEU A 261 3.83 -16.81 10.01
CA LEU A 261 3.80 -17.86 8.97
C LEU A 261 4.57 -19.11 9.40
N LEU A 262 5.73 -18.94 10.04
CA LEU A 262 6.53 -20.06 10.53
C LEU A 262 5.89 -20.76 11.73
N LEU A 263 5.38 -20.00 12.71
CA LEU A 263 4.60 -20.56 13.82
C LEU A 263 3.44 -21.41 13.31
N TRP A 264 2.75 -20.91 12.29
CA TRP A 264 1.64 -21.60 11.70
C TRP A 264 2.06 -22.87 10.96
N ALA A 265 3.04 -22.76 10.06
CA ALA A 265 3.58 -23.90 9.32
C ALA A 265 4.05 -25.01 10.27
N GLY A 266 4.75 -24.66 11.35
CA GLY A 266 5.25 -25.63 12.34
C GLY A 266 4.23 -26.08 13.38
N SER A 267 2.99 -25.56 13.34
CA SER A 267 2.00 -25.75 14.41
C SER A 267 2.55 -25.44 15.81
N LEU A 268 3.50 -24.50 15.89
CA LEU A 268 4.16 -24.10 17.12
C LEU A 268 3.24 -23.18 17.92
N ARG A 269 3.21 -23.39 19.24
CA ARG A 269 2.43 -22.56 20.17
C ARG A 269 3.39 -21.79 21.05
N LEU A 270 3.26 -20.48 21.04
CA LEU A 270 3.92 -19.61 22.02
C LEU A 270 3.02 -19.46 23.24
N THR A 271 3.63 -19.50 24.42
CA THR A 271 3.01 -19.05 25.66
C THR A 271 2.68 -17.56 25.59
N ARG A 272 1.78 -17.09 26.46
CA ARG A 272 1.45 -15.64 26.53
C ARG A 272 2.68 -14.79 26.82
N ALA A 273 3.57 -15.28 27.67
CA ALA A 273 4.82 -14.58 28.02
C ALA A 273 5.74 -14.46 26.80
N GLU A 274 5.95 -15.54 26.05
CA GLU A 274 6.76 -15.52 24.82
C GLU A 274 6.17 -14.60 23.74
N LEU A 275 4.84 -14.59 23.58
CA LEU A 275 4.18 -13.70 22.64
C LEU A 275 4.37 -12.21 23.03
N VAL A 276 4.28 -11.89 24.32
CA VAL A 276 4.55 -10.54 24.84
C VAL A 276 6.02 -10.17 24.61
N THR A 277 6.96 -11.06 24.93
CA THR A 277 8.38 -10.85 24.69
C THR A 277 8.68 -10.63 23.20
N ALA A 278 8.08 -11.43 22.32
CA ALA A 278 8.22 -11.28 20.88
C ALA A 278 7.67 -9.94 20.38
N GLY A 279 6.51 -9.52 20.88
CA GLY A 279 5.95 -8.20 20.61
C GLY A 279 6.86 -7.06 21.07
N LEU A 280 7.44 -7.17 22.28
CA LEU A 280 8.35 -6.18 22.84
C LEU A 280 9.67 -6.09 22.05
N VAL A 281 10.29 -7.23 21.72
CA VAL A 281 11.51 -7.26 20.89
C VAL A 281 11.25 -6.66 19.52
N TRP A 282 10.12 -7.00 18.88
CA TRP A 282 9.71 -6.40 17.62
C TRP A 282 9.55 -4.88 17.73
N LEU A 283 8.87 -4.38 18.77
CA LEU A 283 8.69 -2.95 19.01
C LEU A 283 10.02 -2.23 19.30
N VAL A 284 10.93 -2.84 20.05
CA VAL A 284 12.27 -2.29 20.31
C VAL A 284 13.06 -2.22 19.00
N MET A 285 13.08 -3.30 18.22
CA MET A 285 13.80 -3.38 16.96
C MET A 285 13.29 -2.38 15.92
N GLU A 286 12.01 -2.42 15.58
CA GLU A 286 11.44 -1.58 14.51
C GLU A 286 11.10 -0.17 15.00
N GLY A 287 10.56 -0.05 16.21
CA GLY A 287 10.05 1.20 16.77
C GLY A 287 11.12 2.10 17.38
N LEU A 288 12.21 1.55 17.93
CA LEU A 288 13.29 2.33 18.54
C LEU A 288 14.58 2.29 17.73
N ILE A 289 15.11 1.09 17.46
CA ILE A 289 16.44 0.95 16.84
C ILE A 289 16.42 1.36 15.37
N TYR A 290 15.51 0.80 14.56
CA TYR A 290 15.41 1.17 13.14
C TYR A 290 14.99 2.62 12.92
N THR A 291 14.07 3.15 13.74
CA THR A 291 13.68 4.57 13.65
C THR A 291 14.86 5.50 13.98
N ALA A 292 15.65 5.19 15.01
CA ALA A 292 16.88 5.93 15.30
C ALA A 292 17.87 5.87 14.12
N ARG A 293 18.06 4.68 13.53
CA ARG A 293 18.90 4.51 12.33
C ARG A 293 18.38 5.31 11.14
N TYR A 294 17.06 5.39 10.93
CA TYR A 294 16.49 6.22 9.85
C TYR A 294 16.74 7.71 10.08
N GLN A 295 16.63 8.19 11.32
CA GLN A 295 16.97 9.58 11.65
C GLN A 295 18.45 9.87 11.43
N TRP A 296 19.33 8.97 11.85
CA TRP A 296 20.78 9.07 11.58
C TRP A 296 21.05 9.19 10.06
N ASN A 297 20.44 8.31 9.27
CA ASN A 297 20.57 8.33 7.82
C ASN A 297 20.05 9.63 7.19
N ASP A 298 18.94 10.17 7.67
CA ASP A 298 18.38 11.43 7.15
C ASP A 298 19.26 12.64 7.53
N ILE A 299 19.94 12.61 8.68
CA ILE A 299 20.88 13.65 9.09
C ILE A 299 22.14 13.63 8.21
N ILE A 300 22.73 12.46 8.02
CA ILE A 300 23.95 12.32 7.19
C ILE A 300 23.63 12.61 5.72
N GLY A 301 22.50 12.11 5.21
CA GLY A 301 22.07 12.28 3.82
C GLY A 301 21.40 13.62 3.52
N LEU A 302 21.43 14.60 4.44
CA LEU A 302 20.62 15.82 4.33
C LEU A 302 20.93 16.63 3.06
N ALA A 303 22.21 16.78 2.71
CA ALA A 303 22.63 17.50 1.51
C ALA A 303 22.06 16.84 0.24
N ASP A 304 22.15 15.51 0.14
CA ASP A 304 21.63 14.73 -0.99
C ASP A 304 20.10 14.80 -1.09
N ASP A 305 19.43 14.94 0.05
CA ASP A 305 17.98 14.99 0.15
C ASP A 305 17.43 16.36 -0.26
N VAL A 306 18.12 17.44 0.11
CA VAL A 306 17.82 18.80 -0.36
C VAL A 306 18.08 18.92 -1.86
N ALA A 307 19.12 18.25 -2.38
CA ALA A 307 19.46 18.26 -3.79
C ALA A 307 18.52 17.42 -4.68
N HIS A 308 17.69 16.54 -4.12
CA HIS A 308 16.88 15.57 -4.86
C HIS A 308 15.76 16.20 -5.73
N PRO A 309 15.56 15.76 -7.00
CA PRO A 309 14.45 16.23 -7.85
C PRO A 309 13.08 16.02 -7.20
N ALA A 310 12.80 14.80 -6.74
CA ALA A 310 11.59 14.48 -5.97
C ALA A 310 11.61 14.85 -4.46
N ARG A 311 12.30 15.94 -4.04
CA ARG A 311 12.42 16.32 -2.60
C ARG A 311 11.08 16.46 -1.87
N GLN A 312 10.06 17.01 -2.53
CA GLN A 312 8.73 17.21 -1.95
C GLN A 312 7.97 15.90 -1.73
N ALA A 313 8.22 14.88 -2.56
CA ALA A 313 7.61 13.55 -2.43
C ALA A 313 8.29 12.71 -1.34
N ARG A 314 9.59 12.92 -1.10
CA ARG A 314 10.37 12.13 -0.12
C ARG A 314 10.08 12.49 1.34
N ARG A 315 9.62 13.72 1.63
CA ARG A 315 9.13 14.21 2.95
C ARG A 315 9.98 13.77 4.15
N ARG A 316 11.30 13.82 3.99
CA ARG A 316 12.30 13.48 5.03
C ARG A 316 12.39 14.61 6.06
N LEU A 317 13.52 14.70 6.80
CA LEU A 317 13.72 15.70 7.85
C LEU A 317 13.26 17.10 7.41
N PRO A 318 12.28 17.72 8.08
CA PRO A 318 11.83 19.06 7.72
C PRO A 318 12.93 20.07 8.07
N VAL A 319 13.55 20.67 7.06
CA VAL A 319 14.68 21.61 7.24
C VAL A 319 14.24 23.06 7.44
N GLY A 320 13.00 23.42 7.06
CA GLY A 320 12.53 24.80 7.07
C GLY A 320 13.26 25.68 6.05
N ASN A 321 13.02 27.01 6.11
CA ASN A 321 13.54 27.96 5.13
C ASN A 321 14.83 28.68 5.59
N SER A 322 15.26 28.49 6.84
CA SER A 322 16.45 29.15 7.41
C SER A 322 17.50 28.14 7.90
N SER A 323 18.77 28.52 7.81
CA SER A 323 19.90 27.70 8.29
C SER A 323 19.83 27.43 9.80
N GLU A 324 19.25 28.35 10.56
CA GLU A 324 18.99 28.18 11.99
C GLU A 324 17.90 27.12 12.26
N THR A 325 16.79 27.18 11.51
CA THR A 325 15.71 26.17 11.61
C THR A 325 16.23 24.79 11.25
N MET A 326 17.07 24.68 10.22
CA MET A 326 17.71 23.44 9.82
C MET A 326 18.58 22.87 10.95
N ARG A 327 19.48 23.69 11.53
CA ARG A 327 20.33 23.27 12.65
C ARG A 327 19.53 22.81 13.87
N ARG A 328 18.47 23.54 14.23
CA ARG A 328 17.56 23.18 15.33
C ARG A 328 16.88 21.84 15.09
N ASN A 329 16.37 21.61 13.87
CA ASN A 329 15.64 20.39 13.54
C ASN A 329 16.58 19.17 13.45
N VAL A 330 17.80 19.35 12.94
CA VAL A 330 18.87 18.34 12.98
C VAL A 330 19.21 17.95 14.42
N ARG A 331 19.45 18.94 15.30
CA ARG A 331 19.73 18.69 16.73
C ARG A 331 18.60 17.93 17.43
N ARG A 332 17.34 18.33 17.20
CA ARG A 332 16.17 17.64 17.75
C ARG A 332 16.06 16.21 17.24
N SER A 333 16.30 15.98 15.95
CA SER A 333 16.30 14.63 15.37
C SER A 333 17.40 13.76 15.97
N ALA A 334 18.63 14.28 16.09
CA ALA A 334 19.75 13.58 16.70
C ALA A 334 19.48 13.24 18.17
N PHE A 335 18.95 14.19 18.95
CA PHE A 335 18.56 13.96 20.34
C PHE A 335 17.48 12.88 20.45
N THR A 336 16.43 12.92 19.63
CA THR A 336 15.40 11.87 19.64
C THR A 336 15.97 10.50 19.25
N ALA A 337 16.89 10.42 18.29
CA ALA A 337 17.56 9.18 17.92
C ALA A 337 18.37 8.60 19.10
N LEU A 338 19.10 9.45 19.84
CA LEU A 338 19.83 9.04 21.05
C LEU A 338 18.88 8.55 22.15
N VAL A 339 17.80 9.29 22.42
CA VAL A 339 16.79 8.89 23.42
C VAL A 339 16.18 7.53 23.07
N ARG A 340 15.92 7.25 21.78
CA ARG A 340 15.42 5.94 21.34
C ARG A 340 16.39 4.80 21.61
N VAL A 341 17.68 5.00 21.33
CA VAL A 341 18.70 3.99 21.60
C VAL A 341 18.85 3.78 23.10
N ALA A 342 18.87 4.85 23.90
CA ALA A 342 18.91 4.76 25.35
C ALA A 342 17.68 4.03 25.92
N LEU A 343 16.49 4.32 25.39
CA LEU A 343 15.25 3.64 25.76
C LEU A 343 15.26 2.16 25.36
N ALA A 344 15.79 1.83 24.18
CA ALA A 344 15.96 0.44 23.75
C ALA A 344 16.84 -0.33 24.74
N VAL A 345 18.00 0.24 25.11
CA VAL A 345 18.90 -0.34 26.12
C VAL A 345 18.20 -0.49 27.47
N GLY A 346 17.50 0.55 27.95
CA GLY A 346 16.79 0.51 29.22
C GLY A 346 15.69 -0.56 29.28
N ILE A 347 14.89 -0.70 28.22
CA ILE A 347 13.90 -1.78 28.07
C ILE A 347 14.60 -3.14 28.02
N GLY A 348 15.71 -3.24 27.27
CA GLY A 348 16.52 -4.45 27.18
C GLY A 348 17.03 -4.90 28.55
N VAL A 349 17.58 -4.00 29.36
CA VAL A 349 18.05 -4.30 30.72
C VAL A 349 16.88 -4.69 31.64
N TYR A 350 15.78 -3.95 31.60
CA TYR A 350 14.62 -4.21 32.45
C TYR A 350 13.98 -5.59 32.19
N LEU A 351 14.02 -6.07 30.94
CA LEU A 351 13.45 -7.36 30.53
C LEU A 351 14.48 -8.51 30.52
N ASP A 352 15.70 -8.29 31.00
CA ASP A 352 16.81 -9.25 30.92
C ASP A 352 17.16 -9.69 29.47
N LEU A 353 17.00 -8.76 28.54
CA LEU A 353 17.30 -8.88 27.10
C LEU A 353 18.44 -7.92 26.68
N ALA A 354 19.31 -7.53 27.61
CA ALA A 354 20.36 -6.55 27.37
C ALA A 354 21.30 -7.01 26.24
N TRP A 355 21.72 -8.28 26.24
CA TRP A 355 22.58 -8.84 25.20
C TRP A 355 21.90 -8.88 23.82
N VAL A 356 20.65 -9.35 23.76
CA VAL A 356 19.86 -9.38 22.51
C VAL A 356 19.72 -7.97 21.95
N THR A 357 19.39 -7.00 22.81
CA THR A 357 19.25 -5.59 22.43
C THR A 357 20.57 -5.02 21.92
N ALA A 358 21.70 -5.30 22.58
CA ALA A 358 23.03 -4.88 22.14
C ALA A 358 23.39 -5.47 20.77
N CYS A 359 23.12 -6.77 20.53
CA CYS A 359 23.32 -7.42 19.24
C CYS A 359 22.44 -6.79 18.14
N LEU A 360 21.18 -6.45 18.44
CA LEU A 360 20.29 -5.78 17.49
C LEU A 360 20.78 -4.37 17.14
N ILE A 361 21.16 -3.57 18.13
CA ILE A 361 21.75 -2.24 17.92
C ILE A 361 23.00 -2.36 17.05
N GLY A 362 23.93 -3.23 17.45
CA GLY A 362 25.19 -3.48 16.73
C GLY A 362 24.96 -3.92 15.29
N SER A 363 23.99 -4.81 15.05
CA SER A 363 23.67 -5.29 13.70
C SER A 363 23.03 -4.21 12.83
N VAL A 364 22.00 -3.50 13.34
CA VAL A 364 21.29 -2.46 12.58
C VAL A 364 22.21 -1.29 12.24
N PHE A 365 22.97 -0.78 13.22
CA PHE A 365 23.91 0.31 12.99
C PHE A 365 25.16 -0.16 12.24
N GLY A 366 25.65 -1.37 12.48
CA GLY A 366 26.78 -1.96 11.75
C GLY A 366 26.51 -2.06 10.24
N ILE A 367 25.33 -2.56 9.86
CA ILE A 367 24.90 -2.57 8.44
C ILE A 367 24.81 -1.14 7.89
N ALA A 368 24.31 -0.18 8.67
CA ALA A 368 24.22 1.22 8.24
C ALA A 368 25.59 1.88 8.05
N VAL A 369 26.53 1.63 8.94
CA VAL A 369 27.92 2.11 8.87
C VAL A 369 28.63 1.47 7.68
N LEU A 370 28.49 0.16 7.46
CA LEU A 370 29.04 -0.54 6.31
C LEU A 370 28.53 0.08 5.00
N TYR A 371 27.22 0.27 4.88
CA TYR A 371 26.60 0.91 3.72
C TYR A 371 27.17 2.31 3.47
N GLU A 372 27.25 3.14 4.52
CA GLU A 372 27.72 4.52 4.41
C GLU A 372 29.24 4.59 4.09
N ALA A 373 30.05 3.69 4.66
CA ALA A 373 31.47 3.57 4.35
C ALA A 373 31.71 3.20 2.89
N LEU A 374 30.92 2.27 2.34
CA LEU A 374 30.97 1.93 0.91
C LEU A 374 30.51 3.10 0.03
N ARG A 375 29.48 3.83 0.47
CA ARG A 375 28.90 4.96 -0.27
C ARG A 375 29.82 6.19 -0.36
N ARG A 376 30.67 6.43 0.64
CA ARG A 376 31.58 7.59 0.69
C ARG A 376 32.78 7.50 -0.25
N ARG A 377 32.98 6.38 -0.94
CA ARG A 377 34.05 6.26 -1.93
C ARG A 377 33.85 7.28 -3.07
N PRO A 378 34.94 7.81 -3.68
CA PRO A 378 34.84 8.84 -4.71
C PRO A 378 33.88 8.42 -5.82
N ALA A 379 33.08 9.38 -6.31
CA ALA A 379 32.23 9.14 -7.45
C ALA A 379 33.10 8.79 -8.67
N SER A 380 32.74 7.70 -9.35
CA SER A 380 33.34 7.34 -10.64
C SER A 380 33.00 8.40 -11.69
N ASP A 381 33.95 8.71 -12.58
CA ASP A 381 33.71 9.56 -13.76
C ASP A 381 32.59 8.99 -14.65
N ARG A 382 32.38 7.67 -14.57
CA ARG A 382 31.28 6.93 -15.19
C ARG A 382 30.36 6.37 -14.10
N PRO A 383 29.39 7.14 -13.58
CA PRO A 383 28.49 6.69 -12.51
C PRO A 383 27.57 5.54 -12.98
N GLU A 384 27.34 5.40 -14.28
CA GLU A 384 26.54 4.32 -14.86
C GLU A 384 27.25 2.96 -14.89
N ALA A 385 28.57 2.93 -14.66
CA ALA A 385 29.33 1.69 -14.67
C ALA A 385 29.11 0.87 -13.39
N THR A 386 28.80 -0.41 -13.55
CA THR A 386 28.75 -1.35 -12.43
C THR A 386 30.16 -1.63 -11.93
N THR A 387 30.43 -1.28 -10.68
CA THR A 387 31.71 -1.54 -10.01
C THR A 387 31.55 -2.56 -8.89
N PRO A 388 32.64 -3.19 -8.41
CA PRO A 388 32.57 -4.06 -7.24
C PRO A 388 31.98 -3.36 -6.00
N VAL A 389 32.22 -2.04 -5.87
CA VAL A 389 31.68 -1.22 -4.78
C VAL A 389 30.17 -1.09 -4.89
N THR A 390 29.62 -0.80 -6.08
CA THR A 390 28.16 -0.69 -6.26
C THR A 390 27.47 -2.03 -6.00
N VAL A 391 28.09 -3.14 -6.42
CA VAL A 391 27.59 -4.50 -6.11
C VAL A 391 27.63 -4.77 -4.60
N ALA A 392 28.71 -4.43 -3.92
CA ALA A 392 28.81 -4.57 -2.47
C ALA A 392 27.74 -3.74 -1.73
N ILE A 393 27.43 -2.54 -2.23
CA ILE A 393 26.33 -1.72 -1.71
C ILE A 393 24.98 -2.43 -1.89
N TRP A 394 24.72 -3.01 -3.07
CA TRP A 394 23.48 -3.76 -3.34
C TRP A 394 23.33 -4.98 -2.43
N VAL A 395 24.41 -5.69 -2.13
CA VAL A 395 24.39 -6.80 -1.16
C VAL A 395 24.17 -6.29 0.26
N ALA A 396 24.87 -5.23 0.68
CA ALA A 396 24.78 -4.67 2.02
C ALA A 396 23.35 -4.23 2.39
N VAL A 397 22.58 -3.67 1.44
CA VAL A 397 21.19 -3.29 1.71
C VAL A 397 20.25 -4.49 1.89
N GLY A 398 20.59 -5.65 1.32
CA GLY A 398 19.88 -6.91 1.54
C GLY A 398 20.01 -7.43 2.97
N LEU A 399 21.12 -7.13 3.66
CA LEU A 399 21.38 -7.60 5.04
C LEU A 399 20.32 -7.13 6.04
N GLY A 400 19.67 -5.99 5.80
CA GLY A 400 18.56 -5.53 6.64
C GLY A 400 17.33 -6.45 6.58
N TYR A 401 17.16 -7.22 5.51
CA TYR A 401 16.09 -8.21 5.37
C TYR A 401 16.50 -9.56 5.99
N VAL A 402 17.77 -9.94 5.83
CA VAL A 402 18.38 -11.10 6.52
C VAL A 402 18.17 -10.96 8.03
N LEU A 403 18.50 -9.79 8.60
CA LEU A 403 18.35 -9.53 10.03
C LEU A 403 16.88 -9.65 10.50
N ARG A 404 15.92 -9.11 9.75
CA ARG A 404 14.49 -9.21 10.08
C ARG A 404 13.99 -10.65 10.08
N ALA A 405 14.35 -11.41 9.05
CA ALA A 405 14.01 -12.81 8.95
C ALA A 405 14.66 -13.64 10.06
N ALA A 406 15.95 -13.40 10.35
CA ALA A 406 16.66 -14.08 11.42
C ALA A 406 16.06 -13.79 12.81
N VAL A 407 15.65 -12.54 13.07
CA VAL A 407 14.94 -12.19 14.32
C VAL A 407 13.58 -12.90 14.38
N ALA A 408 12.83 -12.95 13.28
CA ALA A 408 11.57 -13.69 13.22
C ALA A 408 11.76 -15.19 13.53
N CYS A 409 12.82 -15.81 13.01
CA CYS A 409 13.22 -17.17 13.33
C CYS A 409 13.59 -17.34 14.82
N TRP A 410 14.42 -16.44 15.36
CA TRP A 410 14.83 -16.48 16.76
C TRP A 410 13.64 -16.38 17.72
N LEU A 411 12.66 -15.51 17.42
CA LEU A 411 11.44 -15.33 18.21
C LEU A 411 10.56 -16.57 18.31
N ILE A 412 10.74 -17.54 17.42
CA ILE A 412 9.99 -18.80 17.41
C ILE A 412 10.85 -20.00 17.83
N GLY A 413 12.04 -19.75 18.37
CA GLY A 413 12.97 -20.76 18.87
C GLY A 413 13.99 -21.29 17.86
N LEU A 414 14.07 -20.73 16.65
CA LEU A 414 15.09 -21.12 15.67
C LEU A 414 16.35 -20.26 15.87
N GLY A 415 17.40 -20.88 16.41
CA GLY A 415 18.66 -20.21 16.72
C GLY A 415 19.53 -19.87 15.49
N PRO A 416 20.62 -19.10 15.67
CA PRO A 416 21.54 -18.74 14.60
C PRO A 416 22.40 -19.92 14.08
N ASN A 417 22.50 -21.00 14.85
CA ASN A 417 23.22 -22.22 14.43
C ASN A 417 22.32 -23.18 13.64
N ASP A 418 21.05 -22.84 13.46
CA ASP A 418 20.07 -23.67 12.76
C ASP A 418 20.11 -23.38 11.26
N ALA A 419 20.27 -24.42 10.43
CA ALA A 419 20.23 -24.31 8.98
C ALA A 419 18.90 -23.70 8.47
N ARG A 420 17.80 -23.95 9.19
CA ARG A 420 16.47 -23.39 8.89
C ARG A 420 16.48 -21.86 8.92
N THR A 421 17.15 -21.28 9.92
CA THR A 421 17.29 -19.83 10.06
C THR A 421 17.98 -19.24 8.85
N TRP A 422 19.06 -19.87 8.36
CA TRP A 422 19.81 -19.38 7.21
C TRP A 422 19.07 -19.57 5.88
N LEU A 423 18.24 -20.61 5.74
CA LEU A 423 17.35 -20.76 4.59
C LEU A 423 16.37 -19.59 4.49
N VAL A 424 15.65 -19.31 5.59
CA VAL A 424 14.67 -18.20 5.65
C VAL A 424 15.39 -16.85 5.44
N ALA A 425 16.49 -16.62 6.16
CA ALA A 425 17.24 -15.38 6.10
C ALA A 425 17.88 -15.15 4.72
N GLY A 426 18.40 -16.20 4.07
CA GLY A 426 18.93 -16.15 2.71
C GLY A 426 17.86 -15.82 1.67
N ALA A 427 16.68 -16.45 1.76
CA ALA A 427 15.55 -16.16 0.89
C ALA A 427 15.11 -14.68 1.00
N PHE A 428 14.97 -14.18 2.24
CA PHE A 428 14.64 -12.78 2.49
C PHE A 428 15.77 -11.81 2.14
N GLY A 429 17.03 -12.24 2.24
CA GLY A 429 18.18 -11.47 1.76
C GLY A 429 18.11 -11.23 0.26
N ALA A 430 17.91 -12.29 -0.52
CA ALA A 430 17.73 -12.19 -1.98
C ALA A 430 16.50 -11.34 -2.35
N PHE A 431 15.37 -11.57 -1.67
CA PHE A 431 14.17 -10.74 -1.82
C PHE A 431 14.44 -9.27 -1.49
N GLY A 432 15.21 -8.98 -0.45
CA GLY A 432 15.59 -7.63 -0.04
C GLY A 432 16.44 -6.93 -1.10
N ILE A 433 17.43 -7.62 -1.68
CA ILE A 433 18.25 -7.09 -2.78
C ILE A 433 17.36 -6.77 -3.98
N MET A 434 16.48 -7.70 -4.38
CA MET A 434 15.51 -7.48 -5.46
C MET A 434 14.65 -6.24 -5.19
N PHE A 435 14.02 -6.17 -4.01
CA PHE A 435 13.11 -5.10 -3.64
C PHE A 435 13.81 -3.73 -3.67
N VAL A 436 15.01 -3.63 -3.07
CA VAL A 436 15.73 -2.36 -2.99
C VAL A 436 16.27 -1.94 -4.36
N THR A 437 16.85 -2.85 -5.14
CA THR A 437 17.39 -2.52 -6.47
C THR A 437 16.29 -2.15 -7.47
N LEU A 438 15.09 -2.76 -7.41
CA LEU A 438 13.93 -2.29 -8.18
C LEU A 438 13.53 -0.86 -7.78
N THR A 439 13.43 -0.60 -6.47
CA THR A 439 13.08 0.71 -5.94
C THR A 439 14.09 1.78 -6.35
N TRP A 440 15.38 1.45 -6.29
CA TRP A 440 16.46 2.38 -6.68
C TRP A 440 16.56 2.60 -8.18
N ALA A 441 16.26 1.59 -9.01
CA ALA A 441 16.17 1.78 -10.45
C ALA A 441 15.02 2.74 -10.82
N LEU A 442 13.89 2.65 -10.11
CA LEU A 442 12.80 3.63 -10.23
C LEU A 442 13.20 5.00 -9.67
N GLU A 443 13.92 5.07 -8.54
CA GLU A 443 14.43 6.35 -7.99
C GLU A 443 15.39 7.03 -8.97
N ALA A 444 16.27 6.27 -9.62
CA ALA A 444 17.18 6.79 -10.64
C ALA A 444 16.43 7.40 -11.84
N SER A 445 15.27 6.87 -12.21
CA SER A 445 14.46 7.45 -13.30
C SER A 445 13.93 8.85 -12.99
N SER A 446 13.87 9.26 -11.71
CA SER A 446 13.50 10.62 -11.34
C SER A 446 14.57 11.68 -11.67
N TYR A 447 15.76 11.26 -12.09
CA TYR A 447 16.84 12.14 -12.57
C TYR A 447 16.95 12.14 -14.10
N CYS A 448 16.10 11.38 -14.78
CA CYS A 448 16.24 11.10 -16.20
C CYS A 448 15.20 11.82 -17.05
N SER A 449 15.60 12.19 -18.26
CA SER A 449 14.72 12.56 -19.36
C SER A 449 14.91 11.56 -20.50
N GLU A 450 13.85 11.29 -21.26
CA GLU A 450 13.94 10.44 -22.45
C GLU A 450 13.95 11.31 -23.71
N VAL A 451 15.05 11.27 -24.45
CA VAL A 451 15.25 12.04 -25.68
C VAL A 451 15.71 11.09 -26.77
N ASN A 452 14.99 11.04 -27.89
CA ASN A 452 15.30 10.17 -29.04
C ASN A 452 15.48 8.67 -28.69
N GLY A 453 14.75 8.18 -27.67
CA GLY A 453 14.83 6.79 -27.21
C GLY A 453 16.02 6.48 -26.29
N GLU A 454 16.86 7.47 -25.99
CA GLU A 454 17.95 7.38 -25.02
C GLU A 454 17.54 7.97 -23.67
N ILE A 455 18.08 7.39 -22.60
CA ILE A 455 17.93 7.91 -21.24
C ILE A 455 19.06 8.89 -20.99
N GLN A 456 18.74 10.17 -20.92
CA GLN A 456 19.67 11.21 -20.49
C GLN A 456 19.52 11.39 -18.98
N TYR A 457 20.61 11.30 -18.22
CA TYR A 457 20.57 11.52 -16.77
C TYR A 457 21.15 12.89 -16.37
N ALA A 458 20.55 13.52 -15.36
CA ALA A 458 21.00 14.81 -14.85
C ALA A 458 22.34 14.69 -14.09
N PRO A 459 23.22 15.72 -14.12
CA PRO A 459 24.54 15.68 -13.49
C PRO A 459 24.52 15.32 -12.00
N GLU A 460 23.47 15.68 -11.26
CA GLU A 460 23.31 15.41 -9.84
C GLU A 460 23.26 13.91 -9.52
N LEU A 461 22.91 13.07 -10.51
CA LEU A 461 22.91 11.63 -10.34
C LEU A 461 24.33 11.06 -10.11
N ARG A 462 25.38 11.79 -10.52
CA ARG A 462 26.79 11.42 -10.27
C ARG A 462 27.12 11.26 -8.79
N ALA A 463 26.42 12.00 -7.91
CA ALA A 463 26.57 11.87 -6.46
C ALA A 463 25.99 10.55 -5.90
N LYS A 464 25.35 9.72 -6.74
CA LYS A 464 24.70 8.46 -6.36
C LYS A 464 25.06 7.33 -7.33
N PRO A 465 26.34 6.94 -7.43
CA PRO A 465 26.80 5.92 -8.37
C PRO A 465 26.07 4.58 -8.19
N GLN A 466 25.69 4.22 -6.97
CA GLN A 466 24.99 2.96 -6.67
C GLN A 466 23.59 2.85 -7.27
N ILE A 467 22.92 3.97 -7.54
CA ILE A 467 21.61 3.96 -8.24
C ILE A 467 21.79 4.26 -9.73
N ALA A 468 22.79 5.08 -10.10
CA ALA A 468 23.13 5.36 -11.48
C ALA A 468 23.53 4.10 -12.25
N ALA A 469 24.31 3.22 -11.61
CA ALA A 469 24.73 1.92 -12.16
C ALA A 469 23.55 0.96 -12.47
N LEU A 470 22.33 1.26 -12.01
CA LEU A 470 21.14 0.47 -12.33
C LEU A 470 20.48 0.89 -13.66
N LEU A 471 20.75 2.10 -14.17
CA LEU A 471 20.12 2.62 -15.39
C LEU A 471 20.41 1.78 -16.64
N PRO A 472 21.65 1.29 -16.91
CA PRO A 472 21.93 0.49 -18.10
C PRO A 472 21.14 -0.81 -18.18
N TYR A 473 20.62 -1.28 -17.04
CA TYR A 473 19.83 -2.51 -16.94
C TYR A 473 18.34 -2.32 -17.26
N THR A 474 17.91 -1.08 -17.51
CA THR A 474 16.53 -0.75 -17.94
C THR A 474 16.25 -1.13 -19.40
N GLY A 475 17.29 -1.43 -20.19
CA GLY A 475 17.18 -1.87 -21.58
C GLY A 475 17.23 -0.75 -22.62
N LYS A 476 17.46 0.50 -22.21
CA LYS A 476 17.72 1.64 -23.11
C LYS A 476 19.16 2.12 -22.98
N PRO A 477 19.75 2.73 -24.03
CA PRO A 477 21.04 3.42 -23.93
C PRO A 477 20.95 4.54 -22.88
N VAL A 478 22.04 4.73 -22.14
CA VAL A 478 22.14 5.73 -21.07
C VAL A 478 23.29 6.66 -21.40
N VAL A 479 23.01 7.96 -21.47
CA VAL A 479 24.00 9.00 -21.78
C VAL A 479 23.91 10.15 -20.76
N PRO A 480 25.01 10.88 -20.51
CA PRO A 480 24.96 12.09 -19.70
C PRO A 480 24.08 13.16 -20.36
N GLY A 481 23.12 13.71 -19.62
CA GLY A 481 22.30 14.85 -20.07
C GLY A 481 22.83 16.18 -19.53
N THR A 482 22.45 17.28 -20.19
CA THR A 482 22.69 18.66 -19.72
C THR A 482 21.45 19.28 -19.05
N HIS A 483 20.33 18.57 -19.02
CA HIS A 483 19.10 19.07 -18.43
C HIS A 483 19.21 19.20 -16.91
N ASN A 484 18.58 20.23 -16.37
CA ASN A 484 18.39 20.40 -14.94
C ASN A 484 17.43 19.30 -14.43
N LYS A 485 17.66 18.80 -13.20
CA LYS A 485 16.80 17.84 -12.49
C LYS A 485 15.31 18.20 -12.49
N ASP A 486 14.96 19.47 -12.60
CA ASP A 486 13.56 19.95 -12.62
C ASP A 486 12.83 19.59 -13.94
N HIS A 487 13.56 19.21 -14.99
CA HIS A 487 13.02 18.79 -16.30
C HIS A 487 12.98 17.26 -16.48
N ALA A 488 13.25 16.48 -15.41
CA ALA A 488 13.19 15.03 -15.48
C ALA A 488 11.75 14.52 -15.60
N ASP A 489 11.43 13.78 -16.67
CA ASP A 489 10.08 13.32 -16.99
C ASP A 489 9.89 11.80 -16.74
N CYS A 490 10.98 11.06 -16.60
CA CYS A 490 10.97 9.60 -16.54
C CYS A 490 10.48 9.04 -15.20
N GLY A 491 10.40 9.85 -14.15
CA GLY A 491 9.85 9.44 -12.84
C GLY A 491 8.38 9.03 -12.88
N ASN A 492 7.62 9.51 -13.88
CA ASN A 492 6.21 9.18 -14.07
C ASN A 492 5.98 7.98 -15.01
N LYS A 493 7.02 7.51 -15.71
CA LYS A 493 6.95 6.42 -16.69
C LYS A 493 7.24 5.06 -16.04
N THR A 494 6.64 3.99 -16.58
CA THR A 494 6.88 2.60 -16.14
C THR A 494 8.18 2.05 -16.75
N MET A 495 9.33 2.57 -16.30
CA MET A 495 10.65 2.27 -16.88
C MET A 495 11.04 0.79 -16.84
N LEU A 496 10.48 0.03 -15.90
CA LEU A 496 10.78 -1.37 -15.68
C LEU A 496 9.71 -2.32 -16.25
N GLU A 497 8.70 -1.82 -16.97
CA GLU A 497 7.60 -2.68 -17.41
C GLU A 497 8.03 -3.66 -18.52
N LYS A 498 8.77 -3.15 -19.50
CA LYS A 498 9.32 -3.93 -20.62
C LYS A 498 10.37 -4.92 -20.13
N ARG A 499 10.55 -6.02 -20.86
CA ARG A 499 11.56 -7.05 -20.55
C ARG A 499 12.94 -6.41 -20.41
N GLY A 500 13.53 -6.55 -19.22
CA GLY A 500 14.91 -6.13 -18.96
C GLY A 500 15.91 -7.24 -19.31
N ARG A 501 17.20 -6.98 -19.05
CA ARG A 501 18.24 -8.01 -19.18
C ARG A 501 18.07 -9.05 -18.06
N LEU A 502 18.25 -10.34 -18.36
CA LEU A 502 18.21 -11.38 -17.31
C LEU A 502 19.32 -11.16 -16.26
N THR A 503 20.41 -10.53 -16.67
CA THR A 503 21.56 -10.17 -15.82
C THR A 503 21.35 -8.90 -14.99
N SER A 504 20.18 -8.26 -15.04
CA SER A 504 19.88 -7.12 -14.18
C SER A 504 19.97 -7.52 -12.70
N PRO A 505 20.52 -6.67 -11.81
CA PRO A 505 20.74 -7.04 -10.40
C PRO A 505 19.47 -7.51 -9.69
N TRP A 506 18.34 -6.85 -9.94
CA TRP A 506 17.05 -7.25 -9.39
C TRP A 506 16.53 -8.57 -9.97
N ASN A 507 16.86 -8.92 -11.21
CA ASN A 507 16.44 -10.17 -11.85
C ASN A 507 17.25 -11.36 -11.31
N ILE A 508 18.54 -11.18 -11.10
CA ILE A 508 19.40 -12.18 -10.45
C ILE A 508 18.90 -12.42 -9.03
N ALA A 509 18.70 -11.35 -8.26
CA ALA A 509 18.18 -11.45 -6.90
C ALA A 509 16.77 -12.05 -6.84
N ALA A 510 15.89 -11.71 -7.78
CA ALA A 510 14.57 -12.31 -7.91
C ALA A 510 14.66 -13.81 -8.21
N LEU A 511 15.51 -14.22 -9.17
CA LEU A 511 15.73 -15.63 -9.47
C LEU A 511 16.21 -16.39 -8.24
N THR A 512 17.17 -15.85 -7.49
CA THR A 512 17.64 -16.47 -6.25
C THR A 512 16.53 -16.56 -5.21
N ALA A 513 15.74 -15.50 -5.01
CA ALA A 513 14.61 -15.51 -4.08
C ALA A 513 13.54 -16.54 -4.48
N PHE A 514 13.22 -16.63 -5.77
CA PHE A 514 12.29 -17.61 -6.33
C PHE A 514 12.82 -19.04 -6.16
N LEU A 515 14.08 -19.29 -6.45
CA LEU A 515 14.67 -20.61 -6.28
C LEU A 515 14.71 -21.03 -4.81
N LEU A 516 15.02 -20.11 -3.89
CA LEU A 516 14.96 -20.35 -2.46
C LEU A 516 13.52 -20.48 -1.92
N SER A 517 12.51 -20.02 -2.67
CA SER A 517 11.11 -20.21 -2.29
C SER A 517 10.67 -21.67 -2.39
N ALA A 518 11.34 -22.50 -3.22
CA ALA A 518 11.05 -23.94 -3.32
C ALA A 518 11.42 -24.71 -2.03
N PRO A 519 12.69 -24.74 -1.57
CA PRO A 519 13.04 -25.41 -0.32
C PRO A 519 12.36 -24.76 0.89
N LEU A 520 12.15 -23.44 0.88
CA LEU A 520 11.38 -22.75 1.93
C LEU A 520 9.90 -23.19 1.92
N GLY A 521 9.32 -23.40 0.74
CA GLY A 521 7.96 -23.89 0.57
C GLY A 521 7.79 -25.32 1.06
N VAL A 522 8.70 -26.23 0.69
CA VAL A 522 8.73 -27.62 1.20
C VAL A 522 8.90 -27.62 2.72
N PHE A 523 9.85 -26.84 3.23
CA PHE A 523 10.09 -26.65 4.66
C PHE A 523 8.82 -26.21 5.41
N MET A 524 8.06 -25.26 4.87
CA MET A 524 6.80 -24.82 5.48
C MET A 524 5.67 -25.84 5.30
N ALA A 525 5.63 -26.58 4.20
CA ALA A 525 4.60 -27.57 3.92
C ALA A 525 4.77 -28.87 4.72
N ASP A 526 5.99 -29.18 5.19
CA ASP A 526 6.34 -30.34 6.01
C ASP A 526 6.52 -30.02 7.51
N GLY A 527 5.89 -28.95 8.00
CA GLY A 527 5.89 -28.65 9.43
C GLY A 527 7.25 -28.19 9.98
N LEU A 528 8.04 -27.46 9.20
CA LEU A 528 9.39 -26.94 9.55
C LEU A 528 10.46 -28.02 9.69
N LYS A 529 10.30 -29.16 9.03
CA LYS A 529 11.39 -30.13 8.85
C LYS A 529 12.27 -29.71 7.69
N MET A 530 13.59 -29.83 7.85
CA MET A 530 14.51 -29.56 6.75
C MET A 530 14.25 -30.58 5.64
N PRO A 531 14.10 -30.13 4.39
CA PRO A 531 13.89 -31.06 3.28
C PRO A 531 15.11 -31.96 3.13
N SER A 532 14.90 -33.27 3.12
CA SER A 532 15.91 -34.21 2.62
C SER A 532 16.15 -33.94 1.13
N ALA A 533 17.37 -34.21 0.65
CA ALA A 533 17.73 -34.05 -0.76
C ALA A 533 17.15 -35.18 -1.63
N ASP A 534 15.86 -35.46 -1.45
CA ASP A 534 15.15 -36.55 -2.11
C ASP A 534 14.52 -36.08 -3.43
N ALA A 535 14.08 -37.03 -4.25
CA ALA A 535 13.43 -36.76 -5.55
C ALA A 535 12.24 -35.78 -5.44
N GLN A 536 11.61 -35.68 -4.27
CA GLN A 536 10.49 -34.77 -3.99
C GLN A 536 10.91 -33.29 -4.09
N LEU A 537 12.07 -32.90 -3.55
CA LEU A 537 12.58 -31.53 -3.64
C LEU A 537 12.94 -31.18 -5.09
N GLY A 538 13.42 -32.16 -5.86
CA GLY A 538 13.76 -32.01 -7.27
C GLY A 538 12.57 -31.57 -8.14
N TRP A 539 11.39 -32.15 -7.92
CA TRP A 539 10.16 -31.77 -8.65
C TRP A 539 9.71 -30.35 -8.32
N VAL A 540 9.63 -30.01 -7.04
CA VAL A 540 9.24 -28.67 -6.57
C VAL A 540 10.22 -27.62 -7.08
N PHE A 541 11.52 -27.90 -7.03
CA PHE A 541 12.57 -27.02 -7.56
C PHE A 541 12.45 -26.84 -9.07
N SER A 542 12.23 -27.91 -9.84
CA SER A 542 12.08 -27.85 -11.30
C SER A 542 10.87 -27.02 -11.71
N ALA A 543 9.72 -27.24 -11.08
CA ALA A 543 8.52 -26.45 -11.30
C ALA A 543 8.75 -24.95 -11.00
N THR A 544 9.42 -24.66 -9.87
CA THR A 544 9.76 -23.30 -9.46
C THR A 544 10.77 -22.64 -10.40
N PHE A 545 11.75 -23.39 -10.91
CA PHE A 545 12.74 -22.88 -11.86
C PHE A 545 12.08 -22.48 -13.19
N VAL A 546 11.23 -23.34 -13.75
CA VAL A 546 10.51 -23.05 -15.01
C VAL A 546 9.65 -21.79 -14.86
N THR A 547 8.89 -21.68 -13.78
CA THR A 547 8.01 -20.53 -13.54
C THR A 547 8.81 -19.27 -13.22
N ALA A 548 9.95 -19.38 -12.53
CA ALA A 548 10.87 -18.27 -12.28
C ALA A 548 11.44 -17.72 -13.60
N VAL A 549 11.93 -18.58 -14.48
CA VAL A 549 12.43 -18.18 -15.80
C VAL A 549 11.32 -17.54 -16.64
N ALA A 550 10.12 -18.11 -16.63
CA ALA A 550 8.96 -17.52 -17.31
C ALA A 550 8.59 -16.14 -16.74
N MET A 551 8.67 -15.95 -15.43
CA MET A 551 8.38 -14.68 -14.74
C MET A 551 9.36 -13.58 -15.19
N LEU A 552 10.65 -13.92 -15.29
CA LEU A 552 11.70 -13.00 -15.74
C LEU A 552 11.66 -12.74 -17.25
N ALA A 553 11.27 -13.73 -18.05
CA ALA A 553 11.13 -13.60 -19.50
C ALA A 553 9.90 -12.78 -19.91
N SER A 554 8.90 -12.66 -19.04
CA SER A 554 7.64 -11.99 -19.33
C SER A 554 7.80 -10.47 -19.51
N GLY A 555 7.51 -10.00 -20.72
CA GLY A 555 7.63 -8.60 -21.13
C GLY A 555 6.44 -7.70 -20.77
N SER A 556 5.36 -8.25 -20.21
CA SER A 556 4.14 -7.50 -19.90
C SER A 556 3.63 -7.80 -18.49
N THR A 557 2.91 -6.83 -17.91
CA THR A 557 2.31 -6.99 -16.58
C THR A 557 1.28 -8.13 -16.55
N ARG A 558 0.46 -8.27 -17.59
CA ARG A 558 -0.50 -9.38 -17.72
C ARG A 558 0.20 -10.74 -17.77
N GLY A 559 1.28 -10.84 -18.55
CA GLY A 559 2.06 -12.08 -18.63
C GLY A 559 2.66 -12.47 -17.28
N ARG A 560 3.21 -11.50 -16.53
CA ARG A 560 3.73 -11.75 -15.17
C ARG A 560 2.64 -12.22 -14.21
N MET A 561 1.45 -11.60 -14.24
CA MET A 561 0.33 -12.03 -13.40
C MET A 561 -0.17 -13.44 -13.76
N LEU A 562 -0.21 -13.78 -15.05
CA LEU A 562 -0.53 -15.15 -15.49
C LEU A 562 0.51 -16.16 -15.01
N VAL A 563 1.80 -15.85 -15.11
CA VAL A 563 2.88 -16.72 -14.59
C VAL A 563 2.80 -16.84 -13.07
N LEU A 564 2.44 -15.77 -12.35
CA LEU A 564 2.23 -15.82 -10.91
C LEU A 564 1.13 -16.82 -10.55
N ILE A 565 -0.03 -16.74 -11.21
CA ILE A 565 -1.18 -17.63 -10.99
C ILE A 565 -0.82 -19.07 -11.37
N ALA A 566 -0.30 -19.27 -12.60
CA ALA A 566 0.08 -20.59 -13.09
C ALA A 566 1.18 -21.23 -12.25
N GLY A 567 2.19 -20.45 -11.84
CA GLY A 567 3.27 -20.93 -10.98
C GLY A 567 2.80 -21.27 -9.58
N THR A 568 1.86 -20.51 -9.02
CA THR A 568 1.23 -20.84 -7.73
C THR A 568 0.44 -22.15 -7.83
N GLY A 569 -0.38 -22.30 -8.87
CA GLY A 569 -1.14 -23.53 -9.10
C GLY A 569 -0.26 -24.75 -9.36
N GLY A 570 0.79 -24.60 -10.18
CA GLY A 570 1.76 -25.66 -10.47
C GLY A 570 2.57 -26.07 -9.25
N LEU A 571 2.99 -25.12 -8.42
CA LEU A 571 3.68 -25.39 -7.17
C LEU A 571 2.76 -26.08 -6.15
N ALA A 572 1.50 -25.64 -6.04
CA ALA A 572 0.51 -26.32 -5.20
C ALA A 572 0.28 -27.76 -5.65
N ALA A 573 0.16 -28.00 -6.96
CA ALA A 573 0.01 -29.35 -7.51
C ALA A 573 1.26 -30.21 -7.25
N ALA A 574 2.46 -29.65 -7.40
CA ALA A 574 3.71 -30.35 -7.12
C ALA A 574 3.82 -30.75 -5.64
N LEU A 575 3.52 -29.82 -4.72
CA LEU A 575 3.50 -30.08 -3.27
C LEU A 575 2.46 -31.15 -2.89
N TYR A 576 1.25 -31.04 -3.45
CA TYR A 576 0.20 -32.03 -3.23
C TYR A 576 0.60 -33.42 -3.76
N GLY A 577 1.22 -33.48 -4.95
CA GLY A 577 1.68 -34.73 -5.56
C GLY A 577 2.75 -35.47 -4.76
N VAL A 578 3.49 -34.76 -3.89
CA VAL A 578 4.47 -35.37 -2.97
C VAL A 578 3.90 -35.58 -1.55
N GLY A 579 2.59 -35.41 -1.35
CA GLY A 579 1.91 -35.64 -0.07
C GLY A 579 2.09 -34.51 0.96
N LEU A 580 2.57 -33.33 0.54
CA LEU A 580 2.76 -32.17 1.41
C LEU A 580 1.55 -31.24 1.36
N GLN A 581 1.37 -30.42 2.41
CA GLN A 581 0.27 -29.46 2.46
C GLN A 581 0.56 -28.24 1.56
N PRO A 582 -0.13 -28.08 0.41
CA PRO A 582 0.23 -27.06 -0.57
C PRO A 582 -0.03 -25.63 -0.08
N GLY A 583 -0.97 -25.45 0.87
CA GLY A 583 -1.38 -24.14 1.36
C GLY A 583 -0.22 -23.29 1.88
N PHE A 584 0.72 -23.88 2.61
CA PHE A 584 1.88 -23.16 3.15
C PHE A 584 3.00 -23.01 2.14
N GLY A 585 3.26 -24.07 1.37
CA GLY A 585 4.46 -24.12 0.55
C GLY A 585 4.45 -23.15 -0.63
N VAL A 586 3.27 -22.66 -1.05
CA VAL A 586 3.18 -21.67 -2.13
C VAL A 586 3.34 -20.22 -1.67
N ILE A 587 3.20 -19.93 -0.38
CA ILE A 587 3.19 -18.55 0.14
C ILE A 587 4.49 -17.80 -0.19
N PRO A 588 5.69 -18.36 0.03
CA PRO A 588 6.94 -17.66 -0.31
C PRO A 588 7.02 -17.26 -1.79
N TRP A 589 6.61 -18.17 -2.70
CA TRP A 589 6.54 -17.89 -4.13
C TRP A 589 5.57 -16.74 -4.42
N MET A 590 4.34 -16.82 -3.90
CA MET A 590 3.32 -15.80 -4.12
C MET A 590 3.78 -14.41 -3.68
N VAL A 591 4.43 -14.31 -2.51
CA VAL A 591 4.93 -13.04 -1.97
C VAL A 591 6.07 -12.50 -2.84
N PHE A 592 7.10 -13.31 -3.11
CA PHE A 592 8.27 -12.83 -3.85
C PHE A 592 7.92 -12.49 -5.30
N ALA A 593 7.23 -13.40 -5.99
CA ALA A 593 6.87 -13.23 -7.39
C ALA A 593 5.79 -12.15 -7.57
N GLY A 594 4.85 -12.04 -6.63
CA GLY A 594 3.85 -10.97 -6.60
C GLY A 594 4.48 -9.59 -6.41
N CYS A 595 5.36 -9.43 -5.43
CA CYS A 595 6.11 -8.19 -5.23
C CYS A 595 6.93 -7.82 -6.47
N TYR A 596 7.64 -8.78 -7.07
CA TYR A 596 8.39 -8.56 -8.30
C TYR A 596 7.49 -8.07 -9.45
N ALA A 597 6.35 -8.76 -9.68
CA ALA A 597 5.41 -8.42 -10.75
C ALA A 597 4.81 -7.02 -10.58
N VAL A 598 4.44 -6.67 -9.33
CA VAL A 598 3.92 -5.33 -8.99
C VAL A 598 4.99 -4.27 -9.18
N PHE A 599 6.18 -4.41 -8.60
CA PHE A 599 7.20 -3.37 -8.67
C PHE A 599 7.66 -3.08 -10.11
N ARG A 600 7.70 -4.11 -10.97
CA ARG A 600 8.04 -3.96 -12.39
C ARG A 600 6.97 -3.17 -13.17
N SER A 601 5.72 -3.11 -12.70
CA SER A 601 4.64 -2.37 -13.36
C SER A 601 4.44 -0.94 -12.81
N GLN A 602 5.17 -0.53 -11.78
CA GLN A 602 5.03 0.78 -11.17
C GLN A 602 6.00 1.80 -11.78
N SER A 603 5.57 3.07 -11.81
CA SER A 603 6.49 4.22 -11.93
C SER A 603 6.95 4.67 -10.53
N TYR A 604 8.03 5.43 -10.45
CA TYR A 604 8.51 5.95 -9.16
C TYR A 604 7.48 6.83 -8.46
N ALA A 605 6.78 7.68 -9.23
CA ALA A 605 5.69 8.50 -8.73
C ALA A 605 4.52 7.63 -8.19
N SER A 606 4.12 6.60 -8.93
CA SER A 606 3.05 5.69 -8.49
C SER A 606 3.42 4.90 -7.23
N LEU A 607 4.67 4.44 -7.12
CA LEU A 607 5.17 3.73 -5.95
C LEU A 607 5.17 4.62 -4.70
N THR A 608 5.71 5.84 -4.84
CA THR A 608 5.81 6.79 -3.72
C THR A 608 4.44 7.33 -3.30
N GLU A 609 3.59 7.68 -4.25
CA GLU A 609 2.21 8.10 -3.97
C GLU A 609 1.36 6.96 -3.38
N GLY A 610 1.47 5.74 -3.92
CA GLY A 610 0.66 4.58 -3.50
C GLY A 610 0.99 4.12 -2.08
N LEU A 611 2.27 4.03 -1.72
CA LEU A 611 2.70 3.73 -0.34
C LEU A 611 2.27 4.83 0.63
N GLU A 612 2.33 6.09 0.19
CA GLU A 612 1.91 7.22 1.02
C GLU A 612 0.39 7.28 1.18
N ASP A 613 -0.38 6.97 0.13
CA ASP A 613 -1.84 6.96 0.18
C ASP A 613 -2.33 5.76 0.99
N LEU A 614 -1.65 4.61 0.97
CA LEU A 614 -1.93 3.48 1.87
C LEU A 614 -1.64 3.84 3.33
N THR A 615 -0.46 4.42 3.61
CA THR A 615 -0.05 4.76 4.98
C THR A 615 -0.84 5.94 5.55
N ARG A 616 -1.11 6.97 4.75
CA ARG A 616 -2.08 8.02 5.11
C ARG A 616 -3.48 7.43 5.21
N GLY A 617 -3.90 6.56 4.33
CA GLY A 617 -5.18 5.85 4.41
C GLY A 617 -5.34 5.19 5.77
N LEU A 618 -4.33 4.46 6.25
CA LEU A 618 -4.33 3.81 7.57
C LEU A 618 -4.25 4.81 8.74
N LEU A 619 -3.27 5.70 8.74
CA LEU A 619 -3.00 6.64 9.85
C LEU A 619 -4.01 7.80 9.92
N SER A 620 -4.24 8.44 8.78
CA SER A 620 -5.30 9.43 8.65
C SER A 620 -6.64 8.75 8.74
N GLY A 621 -6.84 7.52 8.26
CA GLY A 621 -8.09 6.77 8.40
C GLY A 621 -8.54 6.66 9.85
N ILE A 622 -7.66 6.29 10.77
CA ILE A 622 -8.00 6.20 12.21
C ILE A 622 -8.32 7.58 12.80
N SER A 623 -7.47 8.58 12.57
CA SER A 623 -7.67 9.93 13.12
C SER A 623 -8.81 10.71 12.44
N THR A 624 -9.08 10.40 11.18
CA THR A 624 -10.14 10.97 10.35
C THR A 624 -11.44 10.23 10.59
N LEU A 625 -11.43 8.92 10.87
CA LEU A 625 -12.57 8.21 11.47
C LEU A 625 -12.93 8.94 12.75
N TRP A 626 -11.98 9.09 13.68
CA TRP A 626 -12.26 9.72 14.96
C TRP A 626 -12.85 11.13 14.79
N LYS A 627 -12.24 11.97 13.95
CA LYS A 627 -12.72 13.34 13.69
C LYS A 627 -14.04 13.40 12.91
N LYS A 628 -14.25 12.53 11.92
CA LYS A 628 -15.46 12.52 11.09
C LYS A 628 -16.62 11.84 11.79
N THR A 629 -16.40 10.72 12.47
CA THR A 629 -17.38 10.08 13.36
C THR A 629 -17.79 11.06 14.45
N ARG A 630 -16.83 11.79 15.07
CA ARG A 630 -17.14 12.90 15.98
C ARG A 630 -17.97 14.00 15.31
N ALA A 631 -17.62 14.45 14.11
CA ALA A 631 -18.37 15.50 13.40
C ALA A 631 -19.76 15.04 12.88
N VAL A 632 -20.00 13.74 12.77
CA VAL A 632 -21.30 13.14 12.43
C VAL A 632 -22.17 13.00 13.68
N LEU A 633 -21.56 12.64 14.82
CA LEU A 633 -22.25 12.48 16.11
C LEU A 633 -22.49 13.81 16.84
N VAL A 634 -21.57 14.77 16.68
CA VAL A 634 -21.61 16.08 17.35
C VAL A 634 -21.76 17.15 16.28
N SER A 635 -22.93 17.78 16.24
CA SER A 635 -23.17 18.95 15.39
C SER A 635 -22.16 20.04 15.72
N LYS A 636 -21.67 20.77 14.71
CA LYS A 636 -20.80 21.96 14.91
C LYS A 636 -21.41 22.98 15.89
N ARG A 637 -22.75 23.03 15.99
CA ARG A 637 -23.47 23.88 16.94
C ARG A 637 -23.29 23.41 18.39
N THR A 638 -23.25 22.10 18.60
CA THR A 638 -22.99 21.46 19.90
C THR A 638 -21.52 21.56 20.28
N GLU A 639 -20.60 21.49 19.31
CA GLU A 639 -19.18 21.77 19.55
C GLU A 639 -18.92 23.24 19.93
N ALA A 640 -19.59 24.21 19.30
CA ALA A 640 -19.48 25.61 19.69
C ALA A 640 -19.95 25.83 21.14
N LEU A 641 -21.10 25.26 21.52
CA LEU A 641 -21.64 25.35 22.88
C LEU A 641 -20.77 24.68 23.95
N VAL A 642 -20.10 23.57 23.65
CA VAL A 642 -19.22 22.86 24.61
C VAL A 642 -17.86 23.53 24.78
N TRP A 643 -17.42 24.34 23.80
CA TRP A 643 -16.12 25.01 23.83
C TRP A 643 -16.19 26.51 24.15
N GLU A 644 -17.38 27.14 24.10
CA GLU A 644 -17.63 28.50 24.62
C GLU A 644 -17.76 28.55 26.15
N ASP A 645 -18.01 27.43 26.83
CA ASP A 645 -18.07 27.35 28.31
C ASP A 645 -16.71 27.17 28.99
N ARG A 646 -15.59 27.43 28.31
CA ARG A 646 -14.32 27.63 29.01
C ARG A 646 -14.28 29.07 29.52
N PRO A 647 -14.26 29.30 30.85
CA PRO A 647 -14.04 30.64 31.37
C PRO A 647 -12.71 31.15 30.82
N SER A 648 -12.74 32.33 30.23
CA SER A 648 -11.57 33.05 29.70
C SER A 648 -10.58 33.49 30.79
N ASP A 649 -10.88 33.22 32.06
CA ASP A 649 -10.09 33.63 33.21
C ASP A 649 -9.73 32.42 34.10
N ALA A 650 -8.58 31.80 33.80
CA ALA A 650 -7.75 31.15 34.80
C ALA A 650 -6.29 31.22 34.30
N PRO A 651 -5.34 31.63 35.17
CA PRO A 651 -4.01 32.16 34.79
C PRO A 651 -3.10 31.19 34.03
#